data_AF-A0A180ENI8-F1
#
_entry.id   AF-A0A180ENI8-F1
#
_cell.length_a   1.000
_cell.length_b   1.000
_cell.length_c   1.000
_cell.angle_alpha   90.00
_cell.angle_beta   90.00
_cell.angle_gamma   90.00
#
_symmetry.space_group_name_H-M   'P 1'
#
loop_
_entity.id
_entity.type
_entity.pdbx_description
1 polymer ?
#
loop_
_entity_poly.entity_id
_entity_poly.type
_entity_poly.pdbx_seq_one_letter_code
_entity_poly.pdbx_strand_id
1 'polypeptide(L)'
;MQKILLALFLLSTASLSAQPDEYLTGLVDFLSVQFTLPDATYPYYDNEDDYRRRSGAYNLARTSEPVTGQEFSELINLRVSRSFPFAYEAGWNVVNQEPIQQGDKVLYVIYLRAKPNATNDATARANLFIERSTDFRKEFEIPIDLDETWRRYFIRIDAQSTYPKENLVFGLHVGYRAQNVQIGGLAVINYGQDVPLELLPENLNVSEYGGFEADAPWRAEAAQRIENIRKADLNLTVLDVDGSPLSNADVAVNMQNHEFKFGTAVAGSRFPGGQRYSQTFVRNLFDLDGKGHGFNAIVFENDFKWPGWEQQWVTTNSQMRRTVSYLADRNIHMRGHVLLWPGWDNMPFRMENNAGDPDYLKAQIENHLVKMLETENFDVPVTDWDVINEINTNRSLEGALKGTPGYETGREIYAEVFKRARELALEAELVLNDYVTISAKNEIGSLIYDQYQSFVQEIVDADAPITGIGFQAHIGGSPNSIYEVEDIYDDFYNRFQLDQKITEFDMRTPTDTSLAKAYLRDYLTMTFSHPSMDAFMFWNWWDVDTWQNRGANLYYANWEKRPTHKVFTDLVFNDWWTDETVTTNGSGQADLRGFKGEYTITLMCGDQEVTTRMNLTEDSDMTLDCAQLLTSTERPQLPTGSVSIFPNPGRGAITLSNNLPLQLEATLYDVSGRQIWEGTLRHGATTLDIYLNAGSYQLRFTDGVRTGTEQVIRW
;
A
#
# COMPACT_ATOMS: atom_id res chain seq x y z
N MET A 1 62.11 -68.90 20.55
CA MET A 1 61.59 -69.85 19.54
C MET A 1 60.44 -70.58 20.21
N GLN A 2 59.19 -70.59 19.76
CA GLN A 2 58.60 -70.40 18.44
C GLN A 2 57.15 -69.87 18.65
N LYS A 3 56.74 -68.86 17.88
CA LYS A 3 55.44 -68.18 17.97
C LYS A 3 54.33 -69.04 17.35
N ILE A 4 53.19 -69.12 18.03
CA ILE A 4 51.90 -69.46 17.43
C ILE A 4 51.26 -68.13 17.03
N LEU A 5 50.98 -67.92 15.72
CA LEU A 5 50.10 -66.86 15.24
C LEU A 5 48.92 -67.52 14.53
N LEU A 6 47.75 -67.30 15.12
CA LEU A 6 46.44 -67.70 14.62
C LEU A 6 46.01 -66.69 13.54
N ALA A 7 45.59 -67.17 12.37
CA ALA A 7 45.00 -66.33 11.32
C ALA A 7 43.57 -65.93 11.72
N LEU A 8 43.32 -64.63 11.88
CA LEU A 8 41.97 -64.06 11.95
C LEU A 8 41.48 -63.77 10.52
N PHE A 9 40.37 -64.42 10.12
CA PHE A 9 39.54 -63.97 9.01
C PHE A 9 38.72 -62.76 9.48
N LEU A 10 39.01 -61.58 8.94
CA LEU A 10 38.14 -60.41 9.01
C LEU A 10 37.12 -60.51 7.88
N LEU A 11 35.85 -60.79 8.21
CA LEU A 11 34.73 -60.45 7.35
C LEU A 11 34.49 -58.94 7.47
N SER A 12 34.81 -58.19 6.42
CA SER A 12 34.36 -56.82 6.24
C SER A 12 32.89 -56.83 5.78
N THR A 13 31.96 -56.55 6.69
CA THR A 13 30.61 -56.12 6.30
C THR A 13 30.71 -54.68 5.80
N ALA A 14 30.84 -54.50 4.49
CA ALA A 14 30.57 -53.22 3.86
C ALA A 14 29.07 -52.94 3.99
N SER A 15 28.71 -51.92 4.77
CA SER A 15 27.37 -51.36 4.80
C SER A 15 27.05 -50.86 3.38
N LEU A 16 26.20 -51.55 2.62
CA LEU A 16 25.60 -50.95 1.43
C LEU A 16 24.73 -49.79 1.92
N SER A 17 25.17 -48.54 1.72
CA SER A 17 24.24 -47.42 1.72
C SER A 17 23.26 -47.67 0.56
N ALA A 18 21.96 -47.55 0.83
CA ALA A 18 20.96 -47.56 -0.24
C ALA A 18 21.34 -46.48 -1.27
N GLN A 19 21.21 -46.80 -2.55
CA GLN A 19 21.37 -45.79 -3.60
C GLN A 19 20.07 -44.98 -3.71
N PRO A 20 20.16 -43.69 -4.07
CA PRO A 20 18.98 -42.91 -4.43
C PRO A 20 18.09 -43.62 -5.45
N ASP A 21 16.79 -43.36 -5.41
CA ASP A 21 15.88 -43.86 -6.43
C ASP A 21 16.02 -43.13 -7.78
N GLU A 22 15.28 -43.59 -8.79
CA GLU A 22 15.35 -43.05 -10.16
C GLU A 22 14.97 -41.57 -10.22
N TYR A 23 13.96 -41.16 -9.45
CA TYR A 23 13.53 -39.76 -9.36
C TYR A 23 14.65 -38.88 -8.79
N LEU A 24 15.19 -39.23 -7.62
CA LEU A 24 16.22 -38.41 -6.98
C LEU A 24 17.51 -38.39 -7.79
N THR A 25 17.87 -39.50 -8.43
CA THR A 25 19.01 -39.56 -9.35
C THR A 25 18.81 -38.61 -10.54
N GLY A 26 17.65 -38.67 -11.21
CA GLY A 26 17.35 -37.80 -12.35
C GLY A 26 17.29 -36.31 -11.97
N LEU A 27 16.78 -36.00 -10.78
CA LEU A 27 16.76 -34.64 -10.24
C LEU A 27 18.18 -34.11 -9.99
N VAL A 28 19.05 -34.89 -9.34
CA VAL A 28 20.43 -34.49 -9.06
C VAL A 28 21.23 -34.30 -10.36
N ASP A 29 21.03 -35.17 -11.34
CA ASP A 29 21.66 -35.02 -12.68
C ASP A 29 21.20 -33.73 -13.36
N PHE A 30 19.90 -33.43 -13.33
CA PHE A 30 19.36 -32.17 -13.84
C PHE A 30 19.98 -30.96 -13.13
N LEU A 31 20.05 -30.98 -11.79
CA LEU A 31 20.60 -29.90 -10.99
C LEU A 31 22.10 -29.69 -11.25
N SER A 32 22.87 -30.77 -11.40
CA SER A 32 24.28 -30.70 -11.73
C SER A 32 24.52 -30.09 -13.11
N VAL A 33 23.75 -30.51 -14.12
CA VAL A 33 23.93 -30.04 -15.50
C VAL A 33 23.44 -28.60 -15.69
N GLN A 34 22.26 -28.25 -15.16
CA GLN A 34 21.64 -26.94 -15.41
C GLN A 34 22.19 -25.85 -14.50
N PHE A 35 22.55 -26.19 -13.26
CA PHE A 35 22.95 -25.21 -12.24
C PHE A 35 24.40 -25.38 -11.78
N THR A 36 25.15 -26.32 -12.37
CA THR A 36 26.56 -26.60 -12.03
C THR A 36 26.73 -26.94 -10.54
N LEU A 37 25.73 -27.62 -9.96
CA LEU A 37 25.74 -27.98 -8.55
C LEU A 37 26.56 -29.26 -8.31
N PRO A 38 27.36 -29.31 -7.21
CA PRO A 38 28.21 -30.45 -6.89
C PRO A 38 27.42 -31.61 -6.26
N ASP A 39 28.14 -32.68 -5.91
CA ASP A 39 27.60 -33.75 -5.06
C ASP A 39 27.05 -33.20 -3.74
N ALA A 40 26.00 -33.84 -3.24
CA ALA A 40 25.25 -33.35 -2.09
C ALA A 40 24.90 -34.48 -1.11
N THR A 41 24.40 -34.09 0.05
CA THR A 41 23.84 -35.00 1.06
C THR A 41 22.32 -34.86 1.13
N TYR A 42 21.66 -35.87 1.70
CA TYR A 42 20.20 -35.91 1.81
C TYR A 42 19.81 -35.81 3.29
N PRO A 43 19.62 -34.59 3.85
CA PRO A 43 19.35 -34.43 5.27
C PRO A 43 17.99 -35.00 5.71
N TYR A 44 17.11 -35.37 4.78
CA TYR A 44 15.83 -36.04 5.03
C TYR A 44 15.91 -37.49 4.57
N TYR A 45 15.36 -37.82 3.40
CA TYR A 45 15.41 -39.16 2.81
C TYR A 45 15.97 -39.09 1.39
N ASP A 46 16.54 -40.21 0.95
CA ASP A 46 17.16 -40.42 -0.37
C ASP A 46 16.25 -41.20 -1.34
N ASN A 47 14.98 -41.43 -0.98
CA ASN A 47 14.01 -42.15 -1.82
C ASN A 47 12.57 -41.71 -1.53
N GLU A 48 11.72 -41.75 -2.56
CA GLU A 48 10.28 -41.40 -2.53
C GLU A 48 9.49 -42.23 -1.51
N ASP A 49 9.82 -43.51 -1.41
CA ASP A 49 9.12 -44.49 -0.58
C ASP A 49 9.24 -44.19 0.92
N ASP A 50 10.41 -43.71 1.37
CA ASP A 50 10.60 -43.22 2.74
C ASP A 50 9.89 -41.90 3.01
N TYR A 51 9.92 -40.92 2.08
CA TYR A 51 9.09 -39.70 2.21
C TYR A 51 7.61 -40.06 2.36
N ARG A 52 7.12 -41.02 1.57
CA ARG A 52 5.75 -41.52 1.71
C ARG A 52 5.54 -42.18 3.06
N ARG A 53 6.36 -43.15 3.49
CA ARG A 53 6.06 -43.90 4.72
C ARG A 53 6.21 -43.08 5.99
N ARG A 54 7.15 -42.13 6.00
CA ARG A 54 7.59 -41.45 7.22
C ARG A 54 7.05 -40.03 7.36
N SER A 55 6.35 -39.51 6.36
CA SER A 55 5.61 -38.26 6.49
C SER A 55 4.33 -38.42 7.32
N GLY A 56 4.01 -37.38 8.09
CA GLY A 56 2.82 -37.27 8.92
C GLY A 56 1.70 -36.49 8.24
N ALA A 57 0.49 -36.65 8.76
CA ALA A 57 -0.66 -35.81 8.46
C ALA A 57 -1.58 -35.69 9.68
N TYR A 58 -2.30 -34.58 9.79
CA TYR A 58 -3.20 -34.30 10.90
C TYR A 58 -4.44 -33.55 10.44
N ASN A 59 -5.59 -33.83 11.07
CA ASN A 59 -6.90 -33.24 10.79
C ASN A 59 -7.34 -33.28 9.31
N LEU A 60 -6.82 -34.23 8.53
CA LEU A 60 -7.18 -34.48 7.13
C LEU A 60 -7.09 -35.98 6.82
N ALA A 61 -7.67 -36.41 5.69
CA ALA A 61 -7.51 -37.77 5.18
C ALA A 61 -6.30 -37.83 4.23
N ARG A 62 -5.44 -38.82 4.44
CA ARG A 62 -4.22 -39.04 3.65
C ARG A 62 -4.22 -40.42 3.01
N THR A 63 -3.97 -40.49 1.70
CA THR A 63 -3.70 -41.74 0.97
C THR A 63 -2.51 -41.56 0.03
N SER A 64 -2.01 -42.66 -0.53
CA SER A 64 -0.93 -42.63 -1.52
C SER A 64 -1.21 -43.64 -2.63
N GLU A 65 -0.79 -43.31 -3.85
CA GLU A 65 -0.97 -44.17 -5.02
C GLU A 65 0.21 -44.01 -5.99
N PRO A 66 0.54 -45.04 -6.79
CA PRO A 66 1.54 -44.91 -7.85
C PRO A 66 1.04 -43.98 -8.96
N VAL A 67 1.97 -43.33 -9.65
CA VAL A 67 1.68 -42.44 -10.78
C VAL A 67 2.61 -42.75 -11.96
N THR A 68 2.11 -42.54 -13.17
CA THR A 68 2.86 -42.74 -14.41
C THR A 68 2.90 -41.45 -15.23
N GLY A 69 3.94 -41.28 -16.05
CA GLY A 69 4.09 -40.09 -16.90
C GLY A 69 4.47 -38.83 -16.13
N GLN A 70 5.04 -38.98 -14.94
CA GLN A 70 5.67 -37.93 -14.14
C GLN A 70 7.14 -38.27 -13.91
N GLU A 71 7.95 -37.30 -13.51
CA GLU A 71 9.35 -37.53 -13.10
C GLU A 71 9.46 -38.40 -11.84
N PHE A 72 8.40 -38.41 -11.02
CA PHE A 72 8.27 -39.17 -9.78
C PHE A 72 7.29 -40.33 -9.95
N SER A 73 7.42 -41.37 -9.13
CA SER A 73 6.69 -42.64 -9.27
C SER A 73 5.53 -42.80 -8.30
N GLU A 74 5.46 -41.97 -7.25
CA GLU A 74 4.42 -42.03 -6.23
C GLU A 74 3.84 -40.64 -5.92
N LEU A 75 2.56 -40.59 -5.56
CA LEU A 75 1.91 -39.38 -5.07
C LEU A 75 1.17 -39.59 -3.76
N ILE A 76 1.04 -38.52 -2.98
CA ILE A 76 0.25 -38.44 -1.75
C ILE A 76 -0.99 -37.59 -2.03
N ASN A 77 -2.17 -38.11 -1.70
CA ASN A 77 -3.43 -37.38 -1.73
C ASN A 77 -3.75 -36.87 -0.32
N LEU A 78 -4.01 -35.58 -0.19
CA LEU A 78 -4.57 -34.95 1.01
C LEU A 78 -6.00 -34.52 0.73
N ARG A 79 -6.94 -34.87 1.62
CA ARG A 79 -8.33 -34.43 1.55
C ARG A 79 -8.74 -33.75 2.86
N VAL A 80 -9.05 -32.46 2.76
CA VAL A 80 -9.55 -31.63 3.84
C VAL A 80 -11.07 -31.53 3.70
N SER A 81 -11.81 -31.81 4.77
CA SER A 81 -13.28 -31.93 4.71
C SER A 81 -14.04 -30.66 5.03
N ARG A 82 -13.38 -29.65 5.61
CA ARG A 82 -13.96 -28.37 6.05
C ARG A 82 -12.86 -27.30 6.18
N SER A 83 -13.27 -26.03 6.24
CA SER A 83 -12.40 -24.93 6.66
C SER A 83 -12.10 -24.99 8.18
N PHE A 84 -10.96 -24.43 8.59
CA PHE A 84 -10.53 -24.27 9.97
C PHE A 84 -10.25 -22.79 10.27
N PRO A 85 -10.28 -22.36 11.55
CA PRO A 85 -9.92 -20.99 11.95
C PRO A 85 -8.53 -20.56 11.47
N PHE A 86 -7.58 -21.49 11.48
CA PHE A 86 -6.24 -21.26 10.97
C PHE A 86 -5.80 -22.38 10.03
N ALA A 87 -5.10 -22.02 8.96
CA ALA A 87 -4.63 -22.97 7.96
C ALA A 87 -3.78 -24.09 8.57
N TYR A 88 -3.00 -23.79 9.61
CA TYR A 88 -2.11 -24.74 10.29
C TYR A 88 -2.83 -25.79 11.13
N GLU A 89 -4.17 -25.74 11.25
CA GLU A 89 -4.91 -26.77 11.97
C GLU A 89 -5.08 -28.06 11.18
N ALA A 90 -4.85 -28.07 9.87
CA ALA A 90 -4.79 -29.29 9.06
C ALA A 90 -3.56 -29.27 8.14
N GLY A 91 -2.83 -30.38 8.07
CA GLY A 91 -1.56 -30.37 7.35
C GLY A 91 -0.91 -31.72 7.12
N TRP A 92 0.19 -31.65 6.37
CA TRP A 92 1.11 -32.75 6.06
C TRP A 92 2.54 -32.28 6.32
N ASN A 93 3.40 -33.14 6.85
CA ASN A 93 4.79 -32.78 7.10
C ASN A 93 5.76 -33.96 7.09
N VAL A 94 7.04 -33.64 7.03
CA VAL A 94 8.17 -34.55 7.19
C VAL A 94 9.30 -33.84 7.94
N VAL A 95 10.19 -34.60 8.59
CA VAL A 95 11.26 -34.04 9.43
C VAL A 95 12.64 -34.52 9.00
N ASN A 96 13.65 -33.66 9.18
CA ASN A 96 15.03 -33.98 8.84
C ASN A 96 15.54 -35.17 9.67
N GLN A 97 16.32 -36.06 9.04
CA GLN A 97 16.90 -37.25 9.66
C GLN A 97 18.37 -37.09 10.03
N GLU A 98 19.08 -36.22 9.31
CA GLU A 98 20.45 -35.83 9.61
C GLU A 98 20.52 -34.35 9.99
N PRO A 99 21.51 -33.93 10.78
CA PRO A 99 21.68 -32.53 11.13
C PRO A 99 21.94 -31.65 9.90
N ILE A 100 21.36 -30.45 9.89
CA ILE A 100 21.68 -29.37 8.94
C ILE A 100 22.51 -28.33 9.71
N GLN A 101 23.68 -27.97 9.21
CA GLN A 101 24.57 -27.02 9.89
C GLN A 101 24.23 -25.58 9.52
N GLN A 102 24.53 -24.65 10.43
CA GLN A 102 24.47 -23.23 10.11
C GLN A 102 25.35 -22.91 8.88
N GLY A 103 24.81 -22.16 7.93
CA GLY A 103 25.45 -21.77 6.67
C GLY A 103 25.28 -22.78 5.53
N ASP A 104 24.69 -23.95 5.78
CA ASP A 104 24.39 -24.93 4.72
C ASP A 104 23.40 -24.36 3.71
N LYS A 105 23.65 -24.62 2.42
CA LYS A 105 22.72 -24.34 1.32
C LYS A 105 21.87 -25.56 1.05
N VAL A 106 20.59 -25.43 1.37
CA VAL A 106 19.63 -26.53 1.29
C VAL A 106 18.57 -26.21 0.25
N LEU A 107 18.36 -27.12 -0.70
CA LEU A 107 17.30 -27.04 -1.70
C LEU A 107 16.18 -28.01 -1.32
N TYR A 108 14.97 -27.48 -1.11
CA TYR A 108 13.75 -28.27 -0.94
C TYR A 108 13.00 -28.31 -2.27
N VAL A 109 12.55 -29.50 -2.64
CA VAL A 109 11.84 -29.79 -3.88
C VAL A 109 10.54 -30.49 -3.55
N ILE A 110 9.44 -29.99 -4.12
CA ILE A 110 8.11 -30.57 -3.98
C ILE A 110 7.29 -30.28 -5.23
N TYR A 111 6.53 -31.26 -5.71
CA TYR A 111 5.50 -31.06 -6.72
C TYR A 111 4.13 -30.97 -6.06
N LEU A 112 3.33 -29.98 -6.46
CA LEU A 112 1.98 -29.79 -5.96
C LEU A 112 0.99 -29.55 -7.10
N ARG A 113 -0.25 -29.97 -6.85
CA ARG A 113 -1.44 -29.57 -7.63
C ARG A 113 -2.70 -29.74 -6.80
N ALA A 114 -3.77 -29.08 -7.20
CA ALA A 114 -5.11 -29.38 -6.78
C ALA A 114 -5.64 -30.64 -7.47
N LYS A 115 -6.59 -31.32 -6.81
CA LYS A 115 -7.39 -32.39 -7.40
C LYS A 115 -8.86 -32.01 -7.26
N PRO A 116 -9.69 -32.19 -8.31
CA PRO A 116 -11.12 -31.93 -8.21
C PRO A 116 -11.73 -32.54 -6.93
N ASN A 117 -12.44 -31.71 -6.16
CA ASN A 117 -13.14 -32.14 -4.96
C ASN A 117 -14.55 -32.67 -5.30
N ALA A 118 -15.35 -32.98 -4.27
CA ALA A 118 -16.69 -33.54 -4.47
C ALA A 118 -17.67 -32.57 -5.18
N THR A 119 -17.36 -31.28 -5.23
CA THR A 119 -18.13 -30.25 -5.93
C THR A 119 -17.53 -29.91 -7.30
N ASN A 120 -16.58 -30.71 -7.81
CA ASN A 120 -15.79 -30.42 -9.03
C ASN A 120 -14.99 -29.12 -8.96
N ASP A 121 -14.75 -28.55 -7.78
CA ASP A 121 -13.80 -27.46 -7.64
C ASP A 121 -12.38 -28.04 -7.76
N ALA A 122 -11.67 -27.51 -8.75
CA ALA A 122 -10.36 -27.97 -9.19
C ALA A 122 -9.22 -27.05 -8.72
N THR A 123 -9.51 -26.19 -7.74
CA THR A 123 -8.54 -25.27 -7.13
C THR A 123 -8.30 -25.62 -5.67
N ALA A 124 -7.10 -25.35 -5.17
CA ALA A 124 -6.76 -25.55 -3.77
C ALA A 124 -5.75 -24.50 -3.29
N ARG A 125 -5.67 -24.33 -1.98
CA ARG A 125 -4.74 -23.41 -1.35
C ARG A 125 -3.94 -24.10 -0.26
N ALA A 126 -2.64 -23.87 -0.25
CA ALA A 126 -1.73 -24.42 0.74
C ALA A 126 -0.78 -23.33 1.24
N ASN A 127 -0.24 -23.53 2.43
CA ASN A 127 0.88 -22.76 2.93
C ASN A 127 2.08 -23.70 3.04
N LEU A 128 3.08 -23.50 2.19
CA LEU A 128 4.29 -24.30 2.16
C LEU A 128 5.27 -23.71 3.17
N PHE A 129 5.72 -24.53 4.14
CA PHE A 129 6.53 -24.04 5.25
C PHE A 129 7.73 -24.92 5.54
N ILE A 130 8.75 -24.27 6.12
CA ILE A 130 9.87 -24.90 6.81
C ILE A 130 9.94 -24.26 8.19
N GLU A 131 9.86 -25.06 9.24
CA GLU A 131 9.80 -24.55 10.62
C GLU A 131 10.57 -25.43 11.59
N ARG A 132 10.85 -24.86 12.76
CA ARG A 132 11.46 -25.58 13.87
C ARG A 132 10.40 -26.37 14.64
N SER A 133 10.65 -27.65 14.90
CA SER A 133 9.73 -28.53 15.62
C SER A 133 9.52 -28.15 17.10
N THR A 134 10.41 -27.33 17.66
CA THR A 134 10.43 -26.98 19.10
C THR A 134 9.62 -25.74 19.44
N ASP A 135 9.61 -24.74 18.56
CA ASP A 135 9.03 -23.41 18.80
C ASP A 135 8.20 -22.90 17.61
N PHE A 136 8.03 -23.70 16.56
CA PHE A 136 7.26 -23.39 15.35
C PHE A 136 7.73 -22.14 14.61
N ARG A 137 8.95 -21.67 14.92
CA ARG A 137 9.56 -20.55 14.22
C ARG A 137 9.76 -20.93 12.76
N LYS A 138 9.19 -20.13 11.87
CA LYS A 138 9.31 -20.28 10.42
C LYS A 138 10.70 -19.88 9.96
N GLU A 139 11.37 -20.78 9.26
CA GLU A 139 12.56 -20.50 8.44
C GLU A 139 12.15 -20.15 7.00
N PHE A 140 10.98 -20.64 6.57
CA PHE A 140 10.34 -20.32 5.31
C PHE A 140 8.83 -20.51 5.43
N GLU A 141 8.06 -19.65 4.77
CA GLU A 141 6.63 -19.79 4.67
C GLU A 141 6.13 -19.03 3.42
N ILE A 142 5.32 -19.69 2.60
CA ILE A 142 4.65 -19.02 1.49
C ILE A 142 3.25 -19.62 1.23
N PRO A 143 2.19 -18.80 1.19
CA PRO A 143 0.90 -19.26 0.70
C PRO A 143 0.99 -19.47 -0.82
N ILE A 144 0.36 -20.52 -1.32
CA ILE A 144 0.33 -20.86 -2.74
C ILE A 144 -1.08 -21.29 -3.14
N ASP A 145 -1.49 -20.80 -4.30
CA ASP A 145 -2.73 -21.17 -4.96
C ASP A 145 -2.40 -22.24 -6.01
N LEU A 146 -3.21 -23.30 -6.05
CA LEU A 146 -3.01 -24.51 -6.83
C LEU A 146 -4.20 -24.72 -7.77
N ASP A 147 -3.88 -25.16 -8.98
CA ASP A 147 -4.82 -25.67 -9.98
C ASP A 147 -4.49 -27.15 -10.31
N GLU A 148 -5.12 -27.73 -11.32
CA GLU A 148 -4.91 -29.14 -11.71
C GLU A 148 -3.53 -29.42 -12.33
N THR A 149 -2.73 -28.38 -12.60
CA THR A 149 -1.42 -28.49 -13.23
C THR A 149 -0.37 -28.83 -12.17
N TRP A 150 0.43 -29.85 -12.45
CA TRP A 150 1.60 -30.15 -11.64
C TRP A 150 2.62 -29.01 -11.74
N ARG A 151 2.93 -28.40 -10.60
CA ARG A 151 3.97 -27.37 -10.48
C ARG A 151 5.08 -27.87 -9.58
N ARG A 152 6.35 -27.72 -10.02
CA ARG A 152 7.54 -27.99 -9.20
C ARG A 152 7.95 -26.75 -8.46
N TYR A 153 8.09 -26.87 -7.15
CA TYR A 153 8.59 -25.81 -6.28
C TYR A 153 10.05 -26.09 -5.94
N PHE A 154 10.90 -25.09 -6.17
CA PHE A 154 12.29 -25.07 -5.71
C PHE A 154 12.42 -23.98 -4.65
N ILE A 155 12.70 -24.39 -3.41
CA ILE A 155 12.92 -23.49 -2.28
C ILE A 155 14.37 -23.63 -1.84
N ARG A 156 15.13 -22.57 -1.96
CA ARG A 156 16.52 -22.51 -1.48
C ARG A 156 16.56 -21.85 -0.11
N ILE A 157 17.31 -22.44 0.81
CA ILE A 157 17.49 -21.94 2.17
C ILE A 157 18.98 -21.84 2.45
N ASP A 158 19.37 -20.69 3.01
CA ASP A 158 20.64 -20.54 3.73
C ASP A 158 20.36 -20.76 5.22
N ALA A 159 20.85 -21.87 5.76
CA ALA A 159 20.54 -22.29 7.13
C ALA A 159 21.06 -21.27 8.15
N GLN A 160 20.14 -20.53 8.81
CA GLN A 160 20.51 -19.48 9.75
C GLN A 160 20.95 -20.01 11.12
N SER A 161 20.80 -21.30 11.37
CA SER A 161 21.17 -21.99 12.61
C SER A 161 21.56 -23.44 12.32
N THR A 162 22.17 -24.10 13.30
CA THR A 162 22.32 -25.56 13.25
C THR A 162 21.04 -26.22 13.74
N TYR A 163 20.49 -27.11 12.92
CA TYR A 163 19.28 -27.86 13.20
C TYR A 163 19.65 -29.33 13.43
N PRO A 164 19.50 -29.85 14.66
CA PRO A 164 19.68 -31.27 14.94
C PRO A 164 18.69 -32.14 14.15
N LYS A 165 18.91 -33.46 14.17
CA LYS A 165 17.92 -34.45 13.72
C LYS A 165 16.53 -34.16 14.31
N GLU A 166 15.50 -34.27 13.48
CA GLU A 166 14.07 -34.07 13.82
C GLU A 166 13.74 -32.65 14.31
N ASN A 167 14.62 -31.66 14.07
CA ASN A 167 14.40 -30.27 14.46
C ASN A 167 13.76 -29.41 13.38
N LEU A 168 13.95 -29.72 12.10
CA LEU A 168 13.30 -29.02 10.99
C LEU A 168 12.16 -29.84 10.41
N VAL A 169 11.01 -29.19 10.30
CA VAL A 169 9.77 -29.71 9.74
C VAL A 169 9.55 -29.02 8.39
N PHE A 170 9.41 -29.81 7.32
CA PHE A 170 9.00 -29.35 6.01
C PHE A 170 7.58 -29.84 5.73
N GLY A 171 6.67 -28.97 5.30
CA GLY A 171 5.28 -29.37 5.16
C GLY A 171 4.34 -28.36 4.51
N LEU A 172 3.05 -28.70 4.56
CA LEU A 172 1.93 -27.92 4.06
C LEU A 172 0.90 -27.71 5.17
N HIS A 173 0.46 -26.47 5.34
CA HIS A 173 -0.80 -26.15 6.01
C HIS A 173 -1.91 -26.02 4.95
N VAL A 174 -3.02 -26.74 5.12
CA VAL A 174 -4.09 -26.85 4.12
C VAL A 174 -5.49 -26.65 4.71
N GLY A 175 -5.58 -26.10 5.93
CA GLY A 175 -6.84 -25.86 6.64
C GLY A 175 -7.73 -24.73 6.11
N TYR A 176 -7.42 -24.14 4.95
CA TYR A 176 -8.16 -23.00 4.40
C TYR A 176 -9.63 -23.32 4.11
N ARG A 177 -9.91 -24.47 3.47
CA ARG A 177 -11.25 -24.86 3.03
C ARG A 177 -11.39 -26.36 2.82
N ALA A 178 -12.58 -26.81 2.44
CA ALA A 178 -12.78 -28.17 1.96
C ALA A 178 -12.14 -28.33 0.57
N GLN A 179 -11.05 -29.08 0.48
CA GLN A 179 -10.22 -29.16 -0.74
C GLN A 179 -9.41 -30.45 -0.81
N ASN A 180 -8.90 -30.77 -2.00
CA ASN A 180 -7.94 -31.84 -2.19
C ASN A 180 -6.62 -31.31 -2.77
N VAL A 181 -5.51 -31.71 -2.16
CA VAL A 181 -4.15 -31.37 -2.60
C VAL A 181 -3.39 -32.66 -2.88
N GLN A 182 -2.64 -32.70 -3.98
CA GLN A 182 -1.74 -33.80 -4.28
C GLN A 182 -0.28 -33.35 -4.17
N ILE A 183 0.55 -34.23 -3.61
CA ILE A 183 2.00 -34.05 -3.46
C ILE A 183 2.72 -35.13 -4.26
N GLY A 184 3.76 -34.74 -5.00
CA GLY A 184 4.69 -35.65 -5.69
C GLY A 184 6.12 -35.15 -5.59
N GLY A 185 7.07 -35.95 -6.09
CA GLY A 185 8.47 -35.57 -6.29
C GLY A 185 9.08 -34.77 -5.14
N LEU A 186 9.29 -35.44 -4.00
CA LEU A 186 9.85 -34.84 -2.78
C LEU A 186 11.36 -35.08 -2.72
N ALA A 187 12.13 -34.02 -2.51
CA ALA A 187 13.54 -34.12 -2.21
C ALA A 187 14.01 -32.96 -1.34
N VAL A 188 14.95 -33.22 -0.44
CA VAL A 188 15.69 -32.17 0.27
C VAL A 188 17.17 -32.49 0.12
N ILE A 189 17.91 -31.56 -0.47
CA ILE A 189 19.30 -31.73 -0.90
C ILE A 189 20.14 -30.66 -0.21
N ASN A 190 21.19 -31.08 0.50
CA ASN A 190 22.12 -30.18 1.20
C ASN A 190 23.48 -30.17 0.49
N TYR A 191 23.85 -29.00 -0.02
CA TYR A 191 25.09 -28.73 -0.74
C TYR A 191 26.23 -28.22 0.17
N GLY A 192 26.01 -28.17 1.48
CA GLY A 192 26.97 -27.65 2.44
C GLY A 192 27.18 -26.14 2.32
N GLN A 193 28.31 -25.65 2.83
CA GLN A 193 28.57 -24.22 3.04
C GLN A 193 29.33 -23.56 1.87
N ASP A 194 29.97 -24.38 1.03
CA ASP A 194 30.89 -23.89 -0.01
C ASP A 194 30.17 -23.46 -1.30
N VAL A 195 28.90 -23.82 -1.46
CA VAL A 195 28.08 -23.41 -2.61
C VAL A 195 27.45 -22.04 -2.33
N PRO A 196 27.54 -21.06 -3.25
CA PRO A 196 26.76 -19.83 -3.17
C PRO A 196 25.25 -20.10 -3.26
N LEU A 197 24.43 -19.45 -2.44
CA LEU A 197 22.97 -19.64 -2.44
C LEU A 197 22.36 -19.34 -3.82
N GLU A 198 22.94 -18.39 -4.54
CA GLU A 198 22.46 -17.92 -5.83
C GLU A 198 22.60 -18.97 -6.94
N LEU A 199 23.44 -19.99 -6.76
CA LEU A 199 23.53 -21.13 -7.69
C LEU A 199 22.36 -22.11 -7.52
N LEU A 200 21.73 -22.16 -6.34
CA LEU A 200 20.55 -23.00 -6.15
C LEU A 200 19.37 -22.38 -6.92
N PRO A 201 18.61 -23.20 -7.69
CA PRO A 201 17.42 -22.71 -8.35
C PRO A 201 16.35 -22.29 -7.35
N GLU A 202 15.51 -21.36 -7.77
CA GLU A 202 14.31 -20.95 -7.06
C GLU A 202 13.16 -20.86 -8.06
N ASN A 203 12.06 -21.52 -7.73
CA ASN A 203 10.81 -21.41 -8.47
C ASN A 203 9.67 -21.62 -7.48
N LEU A 204 9.02 -20.53 -7.09
CA LEU A 204 7.90 -20.56 -6.16
C LEU A 204 6.54 -20.57 -6.87
N ASN A 205 6.51 -20.48 -8.21
CA ASN A 205 5.29 -20.43 -9.05
C ASN A 205 4.25 -19.39 -8.58
N VAL A 206 4.71 -18.23 -8.09
CA VAL A 206 3.87 -17.14 -7.57
C VAL A 206 3.70 -15.97 -8.53
N SER A 207 4.36 -16.01 -9.69
CA SER A 207 4.25 -14.97 -10.73
C SER A 207 2.96 -15.05 -11.54
N GLU A 208 2.29 -16.20 -11.52
CA GLU A 208 1.07 -16.52 -12.27
C GLU A 208 -0.15 -16.47 -11.33
N TYR A 209 -0.40 -15.31 -10.73
CA TYR A 209 -1.59 -15.07 -9.90
C TYR A 209 -2.85 -15.06 -10.78
N GLY A 210 -4.01 -15.46 -10.26
CA GLY A 210 -5.23 -15.50 -11.07
C GLY A 210 -5.53 -14.15 -11.74
N GLY A 211 -5.70 -14.14 -13.06
CA GLY A 211 -5.91 -12.92 -13.86
C GLY A 211 -4.62 -12.26 -14.39
N PHE A 212 -3.45 -12.88 -14.19
CA PHE A 212 -2.18 -12.40 -14.73
C PHE A 212 -2.08 -12.50 -16.27
N GLU A 213 -2.86 -13.36 -16.92
CA GLU A 213 -2.81 -13.62 -18.35
C GLU A 213 -3.05 -12.33 -19.13
N ALA A 214 -2.29 -12.07 -20.21
CA ALA A 214 -2.37 -10.78 -20.91
C ALA A 214 -3.78 -10.44 -21.44
N ASP A 215 -4.59 -11.46 -21.74
CA ASP A 215 -5.96 -11.38 -22.24
C ASP A 215 -7.02 -11.73 -21.17
N ALA A 216 -6.67 -11.70 -19.87
CA ALA A 216 -7.63 -11.97 -18.80
C ALA A 216 -8.87 -11.05 -18.92
N PRO A 217 -10.10 -11.61 -18.92
CA PRO A 217 -11.33 -10.87 -19.20
C PRO A 217 -11.56 -9.60 -18.37
N TRP A 218 -11.18 -9.63 -17.09
CA TRP A 218 -11.38 -8.52 -16.15
C TRP A 218 -10.75 -7.20 -16.65
N ARG A 219 -9.68 -7.23 -17.46
CA ARG A 219 -9.04 -6.00 -17.97
C ARG A 219 -9.95 -5.22 -18.93
N ALA A 220 -10.71 -5.92 -19.78
CA ALA A 220 -11.64 -5.27 -20.69
C ALA A 220 -12.82 -4.65 -19.91
N GLU A 221 -13.29 -5.36 -18.88
CA GLU A 221 -14.34 -4.87 -17.98
C GLU A 221 -13.86 -3.67 -17.16
N ALA A 222 -12.64 -3.72 -16.62
CA ALA A 222 -12.00 -2.63 -15.92
C ALA A 222 -11.84 -1.39 -16.81
N ALA A 223 -11.40 -1.55 -18.07
CA ALA A 223 -11.29 -0.44 -19.03
C ALA A 223 -12.66 0.21 -19.30
N GLN A 224 -13.72 -0.59 -19.45
CA GLN A 224 -15.08 -0.07 -19.64
C GLN A 224 -15.57 0.68 -18.39
N ARG A 225 -15.29 0.17 -17.19
CA ARG A 225 -15.62 0.85 -15.94
C ARG A 225 -14.87 2.18 -15.82
N ILE A 226 -13.56 2.20 -16.07
CA ILE A 226 -12.74 3.43 -16.06
C ILE A 226 -13.35 4.48 -17.01
N GLU A 227 -13.68 4.09 -18.24
CA GLU A 227 -14.31 4.99 -19.22
C GLU A 227 -15.64 5.59 -18.71
N ASN A 228 -16.41 4.80 -17.97
CA ASN A 228 -17.73 5.20 -17.48
C ASN A 228 -17.69 6.02 -16.18
N ILE A 229 -16.78 5.70 -15.25
CA ILE A 229 -16.82 6.23 -13.87
C ILE A 229 -15.70 7.22 -13.56
N ARG A 230 -14.56 7.12 -14.24
CA ARG A 230 -13.38 7.99 -14.01
C ARG A 230 -13.26 9.10 -15.02
N LYS A 231 -14.16 9.15 -16.00
CA LYS A 231 -14.24 10.20 -17.00
C LYS A 231 -15.61 10.85 -17.00
N ALA A 232 -15.66 12.09 -17.47
CA ALA A 232 -16.87 12.86 -17.64
C ALA A 232 -16.83 13.63 -18.96
N ASP A 233 -18.01 13.92 -19.50
CA ASP A 233 -18.17 14.76 -20.68
C ASP A 233 -18.04 16.24 -20.29
N LEU A 234 -17.28 16.99 -21.10
CA LEU A 234 -17.09 18.43 -21.00
C LEU A 234 -17.53 19.06 -22.32
N ASN A 235 -18.69 19.73 -22.30
CA ASN A 235 -19.20 20.46 -23.45
C ASN A 235 -18.82 21.94 -23.31
N LEU A 236 -17.98 22.41 -24.21
CA LEU A 236 -17.48 23.78 -24.23
C LEU A 236 -18.30 24.62 -25.21
N THR A 237 -18.65 25.83 -24.80
CA THR A 237 -19.14 26.89 -25.68
C THR A 237 -18.20 28.08 -25.58
N VAL A 238 -17.61 28.51 -26.69
CA VAL A 238 -16.66 29.62 -26.74
C VAL A 238 -17.29 30.82 -27.44
N LEU A 239 -17.25 31.96 -26.77
CA LEU A 239 -17.75 33.24 -27.28
C LEU A 239 -16.60 34.21 -27.49
N ASP A 240 -16.65 34.96 -28.58
CA ASP A 240 -15.72 36.05 -28.86
C ASP A 240 -15.99 37.27 -27.98
N VAL A 241 -15.20 38.34 -28.16
CA VAL A 241 -15.30 39.58 -27.37
C VAL A 241 -16.61 40.35 -27.57
N ASP A 242 -17.35 40.04 -28.64
CA ASP A 242 -18.64 40.64 -28.96
C ASP A 242 -19.81 39.75 -28.49
N GLY A 243 -19.52 38.61 -27.84
CA GLY A 243 -20.49 37.62 -27.37
C GLY A 243 -21.04 36.70 -28.48
N SER A 244 -20.41 36.68 -29.65
CA SER A 244 -20.78 35.78 -30.75
C SER A 244 -20.02 34.45 -30.66
N PRO A 245 -20.57 33.33 -31.17
CA PRO A 245 -19.84 32.05 -31.14
C PRO A 245 -18.52 32.10 -31.91
N LEU A 246 -17.43 31.71 -31.25
CA LEU A 246 -16.10 31.73 -31.82
C LEU A 246 -15.79 30.38 -32.49
N SER A 247 -15.91 30.31 -33.81
CA SER A 247 -15.64 29.09 -34.58
C SER A 247 -14.16 28.86 -34.88
N ASN A 248 -13.74 27.60 -35.00
CA ASN A 248 -12.37 27.18 -35.31
C ASN A 248 -11.32 27.72 -34.33
N ALA A 249 -11.71 27.97 -33.08
CA ALA A 249 -10.79 28.24 -31.99
C ALA A 249 -10.28 26.92 -31.42
N ASP A 250 -8.96 26.82 -31.28
CA ASP A 250 -8.29 25.75 -30.55
C ASP A 250 -8.35 26.05 -29.06
N VAL A 251 -8.81 25.06 -28.29
CA VAL A 251 -8.92 25.12 -26.83
C VAL A 251 -8.10 23.97 -26.26
N ALA A 252 -6.99 24.31 -25.60
CA ALA A 252 -6.16 23.34 -24.88
C ALA A 252 -6.78 23.07 -23.50
N VAL A 253 -7.03 21.80 -23.20
CA VAL A 253 -7.63 21.32 -21.95
C VAL A 253 -6.62 20.38 -21.29
N ASN A 254 -5.88 20.92 -20.32
CA ASN A 254 -4.77 20.22 -19.68
C ASN A 254 -5.11 19.93 -18.22
N MET A 255 -5.23 18.65 -17.90
CA MET A 255 -5.38 18.19 -16.52
C MET A 255 -4.17 18.61 -15.69
N GLN A 256 -4.42 18.98 -14.44
CA GLN A 256 -3.42 19.44 -13.46
C GLN A 256 -3.31 18.47 -12.28
N ASN A 257 -4.42 17.84 -11.92
CA ASN A 257 -4.48 16.89 -10.81
C ASN A 257 -5.66 15.93 -10.98
N HIS A 258 -5.50 14.71 -10.48
CA HIS A 258 -6.57 13.71 -10.41
C HIS A 258 -7.58 14.01 -9.31
N GLU A 259 -8.85 13.71 -9.56
CA GLU A 259 -9.85 13.56 -8.49
C GLU A 259 -9.55 12.33 -7.64
N PHE A 260 -9.14 11.22 -8.29
CA PHE A 260 -8.72 10.00 -7.59
C PHE A 260 -7.44 10.24 -6.80
N LYS A 261 -7.40 9.77 -5.54
CA LYS A 261 -6.30 10.03 -4.62
C LYS A 261 -5.19 8.99 -4.83
N PHE A 262 -4.14 9.36 -5.56
CA PHE A 262 -2.92 8.57 -5.68
C PHE A 262 -1.86 9.07 -4.69
N GLY A 263 -1.52 8.25 -3.69
CA GLY A 263 -0.73 8.70 -2.56
C GLY A 263 0.33 7.76 -2.04
N THR A 264 1.01 8.21 -0.99
CA THR A 264 2.04 7.42 -0.30
C THR A 264 2.23 7.81 1.17
N ALA A 265 2.71 6.85 1.96
CA ALA A 265 3.16 7.09 3.33
C ALA A 265 4.48 7.88 3.37
N VAL A 266 4.51 8.88 4.23
CA VAL A 266 5.65 9.78 4.44
C VAL A 266 5.97 9.95 5.92
N ALA A 267 7.22 10.28 6.22
CA ALA A 267 7.63 10.71 7.55
C ALA A 267 7.68 12.25 7.61
N GLY A 268 7.04 12.86 8.62
CA GLY A 268 7.00 14.31 8.75
C GLY A 268 8.39 14.97 8.83
N SER A 269 9.39 14.19 9.24
CA SER A 269 10.79 14.62 9.38
C SER A 269 11.52 14.84 8.06
N ARG A 270 10.94 14.42 6.91
CA ARG A 270 11.50 14.61 5.56
C ARG A 270 11.23 15.97 4.94
N PHE A 271 10.34 16.76 5.54
CA PHE A 271 9.94 18.07 5.06
C PHE A 271 10.78 19.21 5.64
N PRO A 272 10.73 20.43 5.07
CA PRO A 272 11.55 21.55 5.51
C PRO A 272 11.47 21.80 7.02
N GLY A 273 12.63 22.00 7.65
CA GLY A 273 12.76 22.15 9.11
C GLY A 273 12.81 20.83 9.89
N GLY A 274 12.60 19.69 9.23
CA GLY A 274 12.68 18.36 9.83
C GLY A 274 14.11 17.83 9.95
N GLN A 275 14.35 16.98 10.96
CA GLN A 275 15.67 16.39 11.24
C GLN A 275 16.22 15.47 10.15
N ARG A 276 15.34 14.91 9.29
CA ARG A 276 15.70 14.04 8.16
C ARG A 276 15.39 14.72 6.81
N TYR A 277 15.28 16.05 6.80
CA TYR A 277 14.90 16.82 5.61
C TYR A 277 15.72 16.41 4.39
N SER A 278 15.03 16.19 3.27
CA SER A 278 15.64 15.86 2.00
C SER A 278 14.92 16.61 0.88
N GLN A 279 15.61 17.55 0.24
CA GLN A 279 15.05 18.26 -0.91
C GLN A 279 14.75 17.29 -2.06
N THR A 280 15.56 16.25 -2.24
CA THR A 280 15.32 15.21 -3.24
C THR A 280 14.04 14.43 -2.96
N PHE A 281 13.77 14.09 -1.69
CA PHE A 281 12.53 13.44 -1.29
C PHE A 281 11.32 14.31 -1.63
N VAL A 282 11.35 15.58 -1.20
CA VAL A 282 10.27 16.54 -1.42
C VAL A 282 10.04 16.79 -2.92
N ARG A 283 11.11 16.97 -3.70
CA ARG A 283 11.00 17.13 -5.16
C ARG A 283 10.35 15.91 -5.79
N ASN A 284 10.89 14.72 -5.54
CA ASN A 284 10.40 13.50 -6.18
C ASN A 284 8.96 13.15 -5.73
N LEU A 285 8.52 13.58 -4.54
CA LEU A 285 7.13 13.42 -4.07
C LEU A 285 6.14 14.18 -4.97
N PHE A 286 6.53 15.35 -5.44
CA PHE A 286 5.71 16.25 -6.26
C PHE A 286 6.07 16.22 -7.76
N ASP A 287 7.07 15.43 -8.15
CA ASP A 287 7.58 15.37 -9.53
C ASP A 287 8.17 13.99 -9.83
N LEU A 288 7.29 13.00 -9.95
CA LEU A 288 7.61 11.61 -10.22
C LEU A 288 8.09 11.43 -11.68
N ASP A 289 7.44 12.07 -12.64
CA ASP A 289 7.73 11.91 -14.06
C ASP A 289 8.74 12.94 -14.62
N GLY A 290 9.07 14.00 -13.88
CA GLY A 290 9.95 15.09 -14.31
C GLY A 290 9.20 16.24 -15.01
N LYS A 291 7.86 16.21 -15.03
CA LYS A 291 6.99 17.23 -15.62
C LYS A 291 6.16 18.00 -14.59
N GLY A 292 6.40 17.76 -13.30
CA GLY A 292 5.65 18.38 -12.19
C GLY A 292 4.43 17.57 -11.73
N HIS A 293 4.29 16.31 -12.18
CA HIS A 293 3.24 15.42 -11.70
C HIS A 293 3.76 14.58 -10.52
N GLY A 294 3.03 14.57 -9.41
CA GLY A 294 3.41 13.84 -8.21
C GLY A 294 2.23 13.17 -7.52
N PHE A 295 2.47 12.68 -6.31
CA PHE A 295 1.39 12.20 -5.46
C PHE A 295 0.50 13.38 -5.04
N ASN A 296 -0.82 13.19 -5.15
CA ASN A 296 -1.81 14.19 -4.74
C ASN A 296 -2.38 13.92 -3.34
N ALA A 297 -2.04 12.77 -2.76
CA ALA A 297 -2.42 12.39 -1.40
C ALA A 297 -1.23 11.83 -0.59
N ILE A 298 -1.24 12.01 0.72
CA ILE A 298 -0.24 11.41 1.62
C ILE A 298 -0.88 10.89 2.91
N VAL A 299 -0.15 10.00 3.59
CA VAL A 299 -0.44 9.58 4.96
C VAL A 299 0.84 9.66 5.78
N PHE A 300 0.76 10.05 7.06
CA PHE A 300 1.92 10.02 7.94
C PHE A 300 2.11 8.64 8.56
N GLU A 301 3.23 7.98 8.25
CA GLU A 301 3.46 6.57 8.58
C GLU A 301 3.37 6.29 10.10
N ASN A 302 3.89 7.20 10.92
CA ASN A 302 3.93 7.05 12.38
C ASN A 302 3.70 8.35 13.17
N ASP A 303 3.79 9.52 12.54
CA ASP A 303 3.73 10.82 13.26
C ASP A 303 2.38 11.05 13.98
N PHE A 304 1.27 10.50 13.46
CA PHE A 304 -0.07 10.65 14.02
C PHE A 304 -0.56 9.48 14.88
N LYS A 305 0.17 8.35 14.94
CA LYS A 305 -0.17 7.27 15.88
C LYS A 305 -0.14 7.80 17.30
N TRP A 306 -1.09 7.40 18.15
CA TRP A 306 -1.28 8.00 19.47
C TRP A 306 0.02 8.06 20.31
N PRO A 307 0.78 6.96 20.51
CA PRO A 307 2.08 7.06 21.18
C PRO A 307 3.10 7.88 20.40
N GLY A 308 3.10 7.79 19.06
CA GLY A 308 4.02 8.52 18.18
C GLY A 308 3.90 10.03 18.28
N TRP A 309 2.67 10.54 18.38
CA TRP A 309 2.37 11.95 18.60
C TRP A 309 2.78 12.42 20.00
N GLU A 310 2.42 11.69 21.06
CA GLU A 310 2.73 12.09 22.44
C GLU A 310 4.22 12.01 22.75
N GLN A 311 4.91 11.02 22.19
CA GLN A 311 6.32 10.75 22.45
C GLN A 311 7.25 11.33 21.39
N GLN A 312 6.70 11.92 20.32
CA GLN A 312 7.48 12.58 19.25
C GLN A 312 8.46 11.63 18.56
N TRP A 313 8.02 10.41 18.22
CA TRP A 313 8.89 9.35 17.66
C TRP A 313 9.66 9.80 16.41
N VAL A 314 8.96 10.45 15.48
CA VAL A 314 9.48 10.82 14.16
C VAL A 314 9.76 12.32 14.08
N THR A 315 8.81 13.14 14.53
CA THR A 315 8.91 14.60 14.58
C THR A 315 8.44 15.18 15.90
N THR A 316 8.92 16.38 16.22
CA THR A 316 8.30 17.18 17.29
C THR A 316 6.94 17.70 16.80
N ASN A 317 5.98 17.88 17.71
CA ASN A 317 4.64 18.39 17.39
C ASN A 317 4.70 19.75 16.68
N SER A 318 5.69 20.58 17.03
CA SER A 318 5.89 21.88 16.37
C SER A 318 6.32 21.74 14.92
N GLN A 319 7.17 20.75 14.62
CA GLN A 319 7.57 20.42 13.26
C GLN A 319 6.39 19.83 12.50
N MET A 320 5.63 18.92 13.13
CA MET A 320 4.49 18.29 12.51
C MET A 320 3.44 19.31 12.06
N ARG A 321 3.07 20.28 12.91
CA ARG A 321 2.17 21.39 12.53
C ARG A 321 2.67 22.18 11.31
N ARG A 322 3.98 22.45 11.23
CA ARG A 322 4.58 23.11 10.06
C ARG A 322 4.52 22.23 8.81
N THR A 323 4.77 20.94 8.95
CA THR A 323 4.70 19.99 7.83
C THR A 323 3.28 19.88 7.29
N VAL A 324 2.27 19.78 8.17
CA VAL A 324 0.85 19.77 7.76
C VAL A 324 0.49 21.07 7.03
N SER A 325 0.85 22.25 7.57
CA SER A 325 0.62 23.52 6.88
C SER A 325 1.33 23.57 5.51
N TYR A 326 2.57 23.12 5.43
CA TYR A 326 3.35 23.09 4.19
C TYR A 326 2.70 22.25 3.08
N LEU A 327 2.05 21.14 3.46
CA LEU A 327 1.34 20.25 2.55
C LEU A 327 -0.06 20.79 2.19
N ALA A 328 -0.77 21.36 3.16
CA ALA A 328 -2.04 22.03 2.93
C ALA A 328 -1.90 23.20 1.93
N ASP A 329 -0.84 24.02 2.06
CA ASP A 329 -0.53 25.11 1.14
C ASP A 329 -0.25 24.64 -0.31
N ARG A 330 -0.07 23.34 -0.51
CA ARG A 330 0.15 22.69 -1.82
C ARG A 330 -1.07 21.91 -2.31
N ASN A 331 -2.21 22.04 -1.64
CA ASN A 331 -3.44 21.32 -1.96
C ASN A 331 -3.25 19.78 -1.94
N ILE A 332 -2.42 19.28 -1.04
CA ILE A 332 -2.22 17.83 -0.87
C ILE A 332 -3.30 17.29 0.07
N HIS A 333 -4.01 16.27 -0.39
CA HIS A 333 -4.96 15.54 0.45
C HIS A 333 -4.19 14.74 1.51
N MET A 334 -4.56 14.92 2.78
CA MET A 334 -3.85 14.28 3.90
C MET A 334 -4.77 13.30 4.60
N ARG A 335 -4.30 12.05 4.69
CA ARG A 335 -4.89 11.02 5.55
C ARG A 335 -4.22 11.00 6.92
N GLY A 336 -5.03 10.97 7.96
CA GLY A 336 -4.62 10.86 9.35
C GLY A 336 -4.63 9.42 9.81
N HIS A 337 -3.48 8.90 10.20
CA HIS A 337 -3.30 7.52 10.67
C HIS A 337 -2.61 7.53 12.04
N VAL A 338 -3.32 7.30 13.15
CA VAL A 338 -4.71 6.84 13.30
C VAL A 338 -5.31 7.41 14.59
N LEU A 339 -6.63 7.63 14.58
CA LEU A 339 -7.54 7.87 15.72
C LEU A 339 -7.27 6.97 16.93
N LEU A 340 -7.56 5.69 16.73
CA LEU A 340 -7.55 4.66 17.75
C LEU A 340 -7.03 3.35 17.15
N TRP A 341 -6.02 2.76 17.79
CA TRP A 341 -5.56 1.42 17.46
C TRP A 341 -5.68 0.56 18.73
N PRO A 342 -6.76 -0.21 18.92
CA PRO A 342 -7.24 -0.65 20.23
C PRO A 342 -6.46 -1.82 20.88
N GLY A 343 -5.20 -2.02 20.48
CA GLY A 343 -4.27 -2.96 21.10
C GLY A 343 -3.39 -2.24 22.14
N TRP A 344 -3.02 -2.92 23.22
CA TRP A 344 -2.18 -2.33 24.28
C TRP A 344 -0.83 -1.83 23.76
N ASP A 345 -0.20 -2.56 22.85
CA ASP A 345 1.07 -2.18 22.25
C ASP A 345 0.96 -0.94 21.35
N ASN A 346 -0.25 -0.57 20.93
CA ASN A 346 -0.52 0.51 19.98
C ASN A 346 -1.09 1.78 20.65
N MET A 347 -1.30 1.74 21.97
CA MET A 347 -1.74 2.88 22.77
C MET A 347 -0.68 3.21 23.85
N PRO A 348 -0.72 4.40 24.45
CA PRO A 348 0.22 4.71 25.53
C PRO A 348 0.09 3.72 26.68
N PHE A 349 1.22 3.25 27.24
CA PHE A 349 1.28 2.21 28.30
C PHE A 349 0.36 2.46 29.51
N ARG A 350 0.02 3.74 29.78
CA ARG A 350 -0.94 4.11 30.83
C ARG A 350 -2.34 3.54 30.60
N MET A 351 -2.72 3.24 29.36
CA MET A 351 -4.00 2.61 29.02
C MET A 351 -4.03 1.19 29.59
N GLU A 352 -3.03 0.35 29.28
CA GLU A 352 -2.93 -1.02 29.81
C GLU A 352 -2.83 -1.05 31.34
N ASN A 353 -2.04 -0.17 31.94
CA ASN A 353 -1.92 -0.06 33.41
C ASN A 353 -3.26 0.25 34.11
N ASN A 354 -4.23 0.81 33.39
CA ASN A 354 -5.56 1.13 33.88
C ASN A 354 -6.65 0.32 33.15
N ALA A 355 -6.33 -0.86 32.62
CA ALA A 355 -7.29 -1.73 31.92
C ALA A 355 -8.52 -2.11 32.77
N GLY A 356 -8.41 -2.05 34.10
CA GLY A 356 -9.51 -2.30 35.03
C GLY A 356 -10.37 -1.07 35.36
N ASP A 357 -10.11 0.09 34.77
CA ASP A 357 -10.84 1.34 35.00
C ASP A 357 -11.47 1.86 33.69
N PRO A 358 -12.71 1.43 33.37
CA PRO A 358 -13.39 1.82 32.13
C PRO A 358 -13.56 3.34 31.98
N ASP A 359 -13.80 4.06 33.08
CA ASP A 359 -14.00 5.52 33.03
C ASP A 359 -12.69 6.24 32.72
N TYR A 360 -11.56 5.76 33.25
CA TYR A 360 -10.24 6.26 32.85
C TYR A 360 -9.98 6.04 31.36
N LEU A 361 -10.22 4.82 30.85
CA LEU A 361 -9.98 4.49 29.44
C LEU A 361 -10.77 5.41 28.50
N LYS A 362 -12.09 5.53 28.73
CA LYS A 362 -12.97 6.41 27.94
C LYS A 362 -12.54 7.87 28.01
N ALA A 363 -12.20 8.36 29.20
CA ALA A 363 -11.73 9.74 29.36
C ALA A 363 -10.41 10.01 28.63
N GLN A 364 -9.48 9.04 28.59
CA GLN A 364 -8.24 9.20 27.84
C GLN A 364 -8.47 9.19 26.32
N ILE A 365 -9.39 8.36 25.83
CA ILE A 365 -9.77 8.34 24.41
C ILE A 365 -10.40 9.68 24.02
N GLU A 366 -11.38 10.17 24.77
CA GLU A 366 -12.01 11.48 24.53
C GLU A 366 -10.97 12.62 24.51
N ASN A 367 -10.08 12.66 25.50
CA ASN A 367 -9.01 13.66 25.54
C ASN A 367 -8.08 13.56 24.33
N HIS A 368 -7.79 12.36 23.83
CA HIS A 368 -6.97 12.18 22.64
C HIS A 368 -7.67 12.68 21.38
N LEU A 369 -8.94 12.33 21.18
CA LEU A 369 -9.74 12.79 20.04
C LEU A 369 -9.83 14.32 20.00
N VAL A 370 -10.20 14.94 21.12
CA VAL A 370 -10.23 16.41 21.27
C VAL A 370 -8.85 17.01 21.04
N LYS A 371 -7.80 16.35 21.51
CA LYS A 371 -6.43 16.84 21.32
C LYS A 371 -6.05 16.89 19.84
N MET A 372 -6.29 15.80 19.11
CA MET A 372 -5.90 15.67 17.71
C MET A 372 -6.75 16.52 16.78
N LEU A 373 -8.08 16.41 16.89
CA LEU A 373 -9.00 17.03 15.94
C LEU A 373 -9.22 18.51 16.25
N GLU A 374 -9.55 18.86 17.50
CA GLU A 374 -9.92 20.23 17.87
C GLU A 374 -8.73 21.07 18.35
N THR A 375 -7.98 20.60 19.35
CA THR A 375 -6.93 21.43 20.00
C THR A 375 -5.74 21.69 19.07
N GLU A 376 -5.37 20.70 18.27
CA GLU A 376 -4.31 20.83 17.25
C GLU A 376 -4.86 21.28 15.90
N ASN A 377 -6.19 21.35 15.76
CA ASN A 377 -6.90 21.79 14.55
C ASN A 377 -6.46 21.00 13.31
N PHE A 378 -6.27 19.69 13.46
CA PHE A 378 -5.94 18.81 12.34
C PHE A 378 -7.19 18.39 11.55
N ASP A 379 -8.39 18.59 12.10
CA ASP A 379 -9.68 18.40 11.41
C ASP A 379 -9.79 19.18 10.09
N VAL A 380 -9.17 20.36 9.99
CA VAL A 380 -9.22 21.21 8.80
C VAL A 380 -8.29 20.71 7.68
N PRO A 381 -6.96 20.57 7.90
CA PRO A 381 -6.04 20.15 6.84
C PRO A 381 -6.04 18.63 6.59
N VAL A 382 -6.43 17.80 7.58
CA VAL A 382 -6.45 16.34 7.46
C VAL A 382 -7.91 15.90 7.33
N THR A 383 -8.34 15.63 6.10
CA THR A 383 -9.75 15.44 5.74
C THR A 383 -10.17 13.99 5.53
N ASP A 384 -9.26 13.04 5.73
CA ASP A 384 -9.53 11.59 5.74
C ASP A 384 -8.83 11.00 6.95
N TRP A 385 -9.57 10.35 7.85
CA TRP A 385 -9.03 9.77 9.07
C TRP A 385 -9.30 8.27 9.09
N ASP A 386 -8.23 7.49 9.26
CA ASP A 386 -8.35 6.18 9.88
C ASP A 386 -8.77 6.42 11.33
N VAL A 387 -10.08 6.33 11.60
CA VAL A 387 -10.63 6.56 12.94
C VAL A 387 -10.26 5.40 13.83
N ILE A 388 -10.36 4.17 13.32
CA ILE A 388 -9.96 2.97 14.03
C ILE A 388 -9.16 2.05 13.10
N ASN A 389 -8.09 1.45 13.63
CA ASN A 389 -7.22 0.53 12.89
C ASN A 389 -7.25 -0.88 13.51
N GLU A 390 -7.33 -1.91 12.65
CA GLU A 390 -7.09 -3.33 12.95
C GLU A 390 -7.92 -3.93 14.09
N ILE A 391 -9.20 -3.57 14.15
CA ILE A 391 -10.10 -4.03 15.21
C ILE A 391 -10.29 -5.54 15.21
N ASN A 392 -9.97 -6.24 14.11
CA ASN A 392 -10.15 -7.68 14.06
C ASN A 392 -9.12 -8.43 14.93
N THR A 393 -7.88 -7.92 15.00
CA THR A 393 -6.77 -8.55 15.73
C THR A 393 -6.35 -7.80 16.99
N ASN A 394 -6.64 -6.49 17.09
CA ASN A 394 -6.29 -5.65 18.24
C ASN A 394 -7.46 -5.50 19.23
N ARG A 395 -7.69 -6.53 20.04
CA ARG A 395 -8.92 -6.71 20.84
C ARG A 395 -8.82 -6.28 22.31
N SER A 396 -7.71 -5.68 22.71
CA SER A 396 -7.40 -5.47 24.12
C SER A 396 -8.35 -4.47 24.79
N LEU A 397 -8.63 -3.33 24.13
CA LEU A 397 -9.57 -2.31 24.63
C LEU A 397 -11.00 -2.86 24.77
N GLU A 398 -11.49 -3.55 23.76
CA GLU A 398 -12.79 -4.23 23.82
C GLU A 398 -12.83 -5.17 25.03
N GLY A 399 -11.80 -6.01 25.19
CA GLY A 399 -11.70 -6.95 26.30
C GLY A 399 -11.77 -6.29 27.68
N ALA A 400 -11.18 -5.09 27.82
CA ALA A 400 -11.23 -4.31 29.07
C ALA A 400 -12.61 -3.69 29.35
N LEU A 401 -13.36 -3.30 28.31
CA LEU A 401 -14.68 -2.68 28.46
C LEU A 401 -15.82 -3.70 28.53
N LYS A 402 -15.60 -4.93 28.07
CA LYS A 402 -16.61 -5.98 27.99
C LYS A 402 -17.28 -6.26 29.34
N GLY A 403 -18.61 -6.20 29.34
CA GLY A 403 -19.46 -6.45 30.51
C GLY A 403 -19.56 -5.26 31.48
N THR A 404 -18.95 -4.12 31.15
CA THR A 404 -19.10 -2.89 31.92
C THR A 404 -20.41 -2.18 31.55
N PRO A 405 -20.95 -1.27 32.37
CA PRO A 405 -22.23 -0.62 32.08
C PRO A 405 -22.21 0.10 30.72
N GLY A 406 -23.08 -0.32 29.80
CA GLY A 406 -23.17 0.23 28.43
C GLY A 406 -22.33 -0.50 27.38
N TYR A 407 -21.49 -1.46 27.78
CA TYR A 407 -20.57 -2.18 26.89
C TYR A 407 -20.72 -3.70 27.07
N GLU A 408 -21.76 -4.30 26.49
CA GLU A 408 -22.00 -5.74 26.61
C GLU A 408 -20.86 -6.54 25.97
N THR A 409 -20.46 -6.13 24.77
CA THR A 409 -19.37 -6.76 24.02
C THR A 409 -18.03 -6.08 24.26
N GLY A 410 -18.04 -4.79 24.62
CA GLY A 410 -16.86 -3.93 24.67
C GLY A 410 -16.66 -3.15 23.36
N ARG A 411 -17.27 -3.56 22.25
CA ARG A 411 -17.10 -2.95 20.91
C ARG A 411 -17.99 -1.74 20.67
N GLU A 412 -18.94 -1.49 21.56
CA GLU A 412 -19.81 -0.31 21.51
C GLU A 412 -18.97 0.99 21.50
N ILE A 413 -17.78 0.96 22.10
CA ILE A 413 -16.80 2.07 22.07
C ILE A 413 -16.39 2.47 20.66
N TYR A 414 -16.37 1.54 19.70
CA TYR A 414 -15.95 1.83 18.33
C TYR A 414 -16.95 2.75 17.63
N ALA A 415 -18.25 2.46 17.74
CA ALA A 415 -19.30 3.33 17.22
C ALA A 415 -19.30 4.71 17.90
N GLU A 416 -19.03 4.76 19.21
CA GLU A 416 -18.90 6.02 19.96
C GLU A 416 -17.74 6.89 19.47
N VAL A 417 -16.58 6.28 19.19
CA VAL A 417 -15.39 6.98 18.67
C VAL A 417 -15.66 7.56 17.27
N PHE A 418 -16.35 6.83 16.40
CA PHE A 418 -16.78 7.36 15.09
C PHE A 418 -17.75 8.55 15.24
N LYS A 419 -18.76 8.44 16.11
CA LYS A 419 -19.70 9.54 16.37
C LYS A 419 -18.95 10.77 16.89
N ARG A 420 -18.02 10.56 17.82
CA ARG A 420 -17.22 11.65 18.37
C ARG A 420 -16.27 12.27 17.34
N ALA A 421 -15.64 11.46 16.49
CA ALA A 421 -14.80 11.97 15.41
C ALA A 421 -15.59 12.85 14.44
N ARG A 422 -16.83 12.48 14.08
CA ARG A 422 -17.71 13.33 13.25
C ARG A 422 -18.04 14.66 13.91
N GLU A 423 -18.31 14.68 15.21
CA GLU A 423 -18.59 15.94 15.93
C GLU A 423 -17.39 16.90 15.93
N LEU A 424 -16.18 16.35 15.98
CA LEU A 424 -14.93 17.12 16.04
C LEU A 424 -14.36 17.46 14.65
N ALA A 425 -14.69 16.66 13.62
CA ALA A 425 -14.24 16.82 12.24
C ALA A 425 -15.45 16.64 11.30
N LEU A 426 -16.25 17.70 11.17
CA LEU A 426 -17.58 17.67 10.55
C LEU A 426 -17.57 17.20 9.09
N GLU A 427 -16.52 17.52 8.33
CA GLU A 427 -16.42 17.25 6.89
C GLU A 427 -15.44 16.10 6.55
N ALA A 428 -14.78 15.51 7.55
CA ALA A 428 -13.78 14.48 7.29
C ALA A 428 -14.41 13.16 6.83
N GLU A 429 -13.70 12.43 5.97
CA GLU A 429 -13.93 11.01 5.72
C GLU A 429 -13.48 10.22 6.97
N LEU A 430 -14.33 9.31 7.43
CA LEU A 430 -14.12 8.54 8.65
C LEU A 430 -14.03 7.05 8.27
N VAL A 431 -12.82 6.51 8.34
CA VAL A 431 -12.46 5.21 7.77
C VAL A 431 -12.16 4.20 8.87
N LEU A 432 -12.66 2.97 8.69
CA LEU A 432 -12.21 1.79 9.42
C LEU A 432 -11.15 1.06 8.58
N ASN A 433 -9.92 0.96 9.07
CA ASN A 433 -8.79 0.39 8.32
C ASN A 433 -8.37 -0.97 8.89
N ASP A 434 -8.18 -1.99 8.05
CA ASP A 434 -7.76 -3.33 8.49
C ASP A 434 -6.98 -4.09 7.40
N TYR A 435 -6.19 -5.09 7.82
CA TYR A 435 -5.34 -5.93 6.96
C TYR A 435 -5.87 -7.35 6.77
N VAL A 436 -6.85 -7.77 7.57
CA VAL A 436 -7.27 -9.18 7.66
C VAL A 436 -7.92 -9.72 6.38
N THR A 437 -8.35 -8.88 5.44
CA THR A 437 -8.90 -9.35 4.15
C THR A 437 -7.77 -9.57 3.16
N ILE A 438 -7.28 -8.50 2.51
CA ILE A 438 -6.33 -8.55 1.40
C ILE A 438 -4.94 -8.96 1.90
N SER A 439 -4.38 -8.26 2.90
CA SER A 439 -3.00 -8.50 3.34
C SER A 439 -2.81 -9.90 3.95
N ALA A 440 -3.76 -10.34 4.76
CA ALA A 440 -3.74 -11.70 5.32
C ALA A 440 -4.29 -12.75 4.35
N LYS A 441 -4.78 -12.33 3.17
CA LYS A 441 -5.42 -13.15 2.14
C LYS A 441 -6.47 -14.12 2.73
N ASN A 442 -7.30 -13.69 3.67
CA ASN A 442 -8.41 -14.53 4.16
C ASN A 442 -9.52 -14.60 3.11
N GLU A 443 -10.02 -15.80 2.85
CA GLU A 443 -11.08 -16.03 1.85
C GLU A 443 -12.44 -15.52 2.36
N ILE A 444 -13.29 -15.07 1.43
CA ILE A 444 -14.69 -14.75 1.70
C ILE A 444 -15.38 -15.97 2.35
N GLY A 445 -16.10 -15.76 3.45
CA GLY A 445 -16.75 -16.83 4.21
C GLY A 445 -15.82 -17.57 5.18
N SER A 446 -14.54 -17.21 5.27
CA SER A 446 -13.68 -17.70 6.34
C SER A 446 -14.01 -17.01 7.67
N LEU A 447 -13.73 -17.68 8.79
CA LEU A 447 -14.07 -17.18 10.13
C LEU A 447 -13.53 -15.76 10.40
N ILE A 448 -12.29 -15.49 10.00
CA ILE A 448 -11.62 -14.21 10.25
C ILE A 448 -12.20 -13.11 9.36
N TYR A 449 -12.54 -13.44 8.11
CA TYR A 449 -13.19 -12.52 7.17
C TYR A 449 -14.60 -12.15 7.64
N ASP A 450 -15.41 -13.16 7.99
CA ASP A 450 -16.78 -12.98 8.50
C ASP A 450 -16.79 -12.23 9.83
N GLN A 451 -15.78 -12.45 10.69
CA GLN A 451 -15.61 -11.69 11.91
C GLN A 451 -15.41 -10.20 11.63
N TYR A 452 -14.54 -9.85 10.69
CA TYR A 452 -14.33 -8.44 10.33
C TYR A 452 -15.63 -7.82 9.79
N GLN A 453 -16.33 -8.52 8.89
CA GLN A 453 -17.64 -8.06 8.39
C GLN A 453 -18.66 -7.87 9.51
N SER A 454 -18.67 -8.75 10.51
CA SER A 454 -19.57 -8.60 11.66
C SER A 454 -19.25 -7.34 12.47
N PHE A 455 -17.97 -6.97 12.62
CA PHE A 455 -17.60 -5.75 13.33
C PHE A 455 -17.94 -4.48 12.54
N VAL A 456 -17.78 -4.51 11.22
CA VAL A 456 -18.27 -3.41 10.36
C VAL A 456 -19.78 -3.28 10.49
N GLN A 457 -20.52 -4.39 10.43
CA GLN A 457 -21.98 -4.38 10.56
C GLN A 457 -22.43 -3.82 11.91
N GLU A 458 -21.78 -4.20 13.02
CA GLU A 458 -22.08 -3.66 14.36
C GLU A 458 -21.89 -2.14 14.43
N ILE A 459 -20.86 -1.60 13.76
CA ILE A 459 -20.62 -0.14 13.69
C ILE A 459 -21.72 0.55 12.88
N VAL A 460 -22.11 -0.02 11.74
CA VAL A 460 -23.18 0.51 10.87
C VAL A 460 -24.54 0.44 11.58
N ASP A 461 -24.88 -0.69 12.20
CA ASP A 461 -26.15 -0.90 12.92
C ASP A 461 -26.27 0.03 14.15
N ALA A 462 -25.15 0.51 14.67
CA ALA A 462 -25.10 1.48 15.74
C ALA A 462 -25.25 2.94 15.27
N ASP A 463 -25.58 3.18 14.00
CA ASP A 463 -25.68 4.52 13.37
C ASP A 463 -24.39 5.34 13.53
N ALA A 464 -23.22 4.69 13.45
CA ALA A 464 -21.95 5.40 13.43
C ALA A 464 -21.75 6.08 12.07
N PRO A 465 -21.21 7.32 12.02
CA PRO A 465 -21.01 8.07 10.78
C PRO A 465 -19.74 7.62 10.03
N ILE A 466 -19.53 6.31 9.90
CA ILE A 466 -18.49 5.73 9.06
C ILE A 466 -18.77 6.08 7.60
N THR A 467 -17.74 6.51 6.87
CA THR A 467 -17.87 6.86 5.44
C THR A 467 -17.12 5.89 4.54
N GLY A 468 -16.12 5.18 5.07
CA GLY A 468 -15.34 4.27 4.26
C GLY A 468 -14.66 3.12 4.99
N ILE A 469 -14.17 2.18 4.19
CA ILE A 469 -13.42 1.00 4.62
C ILE A 469 -12.05 1.03 3.92
N GLY A 470 -10.99 1.00 4.74
CA GLY A 470 -9.61 0.91 4.27
C GLY A 470 -9.14 -0.54 4.25
N PHE A 471 -8.55 -0.95 3.13
CA PHE A 471 -7.77 -2.18 3.06
C PHE A 471 -6.29 -1.84 2.99
N GLN A 472 -5.53 -2.29 4.00
CA GLN A 472 -4.10 -2.01 4.06
C GLN A 472 -3.36 -2.52 2.82
N ALA A 473 -3.65 -3.74 2.36
CA ALA A 473 -3.04 -4.31 1.16
C ALA A 473 -1.49 -4.45 1.22
N HIS A 474 -0.97 -4.92 2.36
CA HIS A 474 0.41 -5.41 2.43
C HIS A 474 0.50 -6.77 1.72
N ILE A 475 0.91 -6.75 0.45
CA ILE A 475 0.92 -7.94 -0.41
C ILE A 475 2.14 -8.80 -0.09
N GLY A 476 1.88 -10.07 0.25
CA GLY A 476 2.94 -11.06 0.48
C GLY A 476 3.64 -11.51 -0.80
N GLY A 477 4.62 -12.39 -0.67
CA GLY A 477 5.35 -12.96 -1.83
C GLY A 477 4.50 -13.80 -2.78
N SER A 478 3.27 -14.16 -2.39
CA SER A 478 2.23 -14.71 -3.26
C SER A 478 1.03 -13.76 -3.28
N PRO A 479 0.88 -12.95 -4.34
CA PRO A 479 -0.21 -11.97 -4.43
C PRO A 479 -1.59 -12.61 -4.52
N ASN A 480 -2.63 -11.88 -4.13
CA ASN A 480 -4.03 -12.26 -4.39
C ASN A 480 -4.28 -12.31 -5.89
N SER A 481 -5.15 -13.21 -6.36
CA SER A 481 -5.66 -13.07 -7.73
C SER A 481 -6.42 -11.76 -7.89
N ILE A 482 -6.47 -11.22 -9.10
CA ILE A 482 -7.21 -9.97 -9.36
C ILE A 482 -8.72 -10.18 -9.24
N TYR A 483 -9.21 -11.37 -9.55
CA TYR A 483 -10.61 -11.74 -9.34
C TYR A 483 -10.98 -11.75 -7.85
N GLU A 484 -10.15 -12.32 -6.97
CA GLU A 484 -10.40 -12.26 -5.52
C GLU A 484 -10.37 -10.82 -4.99
N VAL A 485 -9.52 -9.97 -5.56
CA VAL A 485 -9.47 -8.55 -5.19
C VAL A 485 -10.79 -7.86 -5.55
N GLU A 486 -11.32 -8.09 -6.75
CA GLU A 486 -12.62 -7.60 -7.20
C GLU A 486 -13.77 -8.14 -6.32
N ASP A 487 -13.80 -9.45 -6.07
CA ASP A 487 -14.81 -10.09 -5.23
C ASP A 487 -14.85 -9.52 -3.81
N ILE A 488 -13.68 -9.20 -3.23
CA ILE A 488 -13.60 -8.56 -1.91
C ILE A 488 -14.19 -7.15 -1.97
N TYR A 489 -13.87 -6.36 -3.00
CA TYR A 489 -14.40 -5.01 -3.15
C TYR A 489 -15.92 -5.02 -3.33
N ASP A 490 -16.43 -5.94 -4.14
CA ASP A 490 -17.85 -6.14 -4.38
C ASP A 490 -18.60 -6.60 -3.11
N ASP A 491 -18.08 -7.57 -2.36
CA ASP A 491 -18.77 -8.07 -1.16
C ASP A 491 -18.89 -6.97 -0.09
N PHE A 492 -17.82 -6.20 0.16
CA PHE A 492 -17.89 -5.06 1.09
C PHE A 492 -18.77 -3.92 0.56
N TYR A 493 -18.70 -3.59 -0.74
CA TYR A 493 -19.52 -2.52 -1.30
C TYR A 493 -21.00 -2.87 -1.23
N ASN A 494 -21.37 -4.06 -1.74
CA ASN A 494 -22.76 -4.51 -1.81
C ASN A 494 -23.39 -4.63 -0.42
N ARG A 495 -22.60 -4.96 0.60
CA ARG A 495 -23.09 -5.09 1.97
C ARG A 495 -23.26 -3.76 2.69
N PHE A 496 -22.26 -2.89 2.62
CA PHE A 496 -22.21 -1.70 3.49
C PHE A 496 -22.50 -0.38 2.77
N GLN A 497 -22.37 -0.35 1.43
CA GLN A 497 -22.54 0.88 0.62
C GLN A 497 -21.62 2.02 1.09
N LEU A 498 -20.41 1.68 1.54
CA LEU A 498 -19.37 2.61 1.97
C LEU A 498 -18.28 2.72 0.91
N ASP A 499 -17.64 3.89 0.84
CA ASP A 499 -16.47 4.09 -0.01
C ASP A 499 -15.31 3.21 0.47
N GLN A 500 -14.43 2.85 -0.46
CA GLN A 500 -13.33 1.93 -0.20
C GLN A 500 -12.00 2.52 -0.64
N LYS A 501 -10.94 2.14 0.06
CA LYS A 501 -9.60 2.69 -0.16
C LYS A 501 -8.56 1.59 -0.06
N ILE A 502 -7.54 1.69 -0.92
CA ILE A 502 -6.27 1.01 -0.68
C ILE A 502 -5.37 1.97 0.08
N THR A 503 -5.05 1.62 1.32
CA THR A 503 -4.45 2.55 2.30
C THR A 503 -2.95 2.36 2.50
N GLU A 504 -2.43 1.15 2.30
CA GLU A 504 -1.04 0.78 2.68
C GLU A 504 -0.39 -0.20 1.67
N PHE A 505 -0.67 -0.05 0.37
CA PHE A 505 -0.17 -0.97 -0.64
C PHE A 505 1.34 -1.09 -0.60
N ASP A 506 1.82 -2.31 -0.40
CA ASP A 506 3.20 -2.66 -0.61
C ASP A 506 3.34 -4.11 -1.08
N MET A 507 4.51 -4.47 -1.59
CA MET A 507 4.85 -5.86 -1.90
C MET A 507 6.08 -6.25 -1.10
N ARG A 508 5.90 -7.16 -0.16
CA ARG A 508 6.95 -7.61 0.76
C ARG A 508 8.08 -8.29 0.00
N THR A 509 9.32 -8.09 0.45
CA THR A 509 10.47 -8.72 -0.20
C THR A 509 10.86 -10.05 0.44
N PRO A 510 11.46 -10.98 -0.36
CA PRO A 510 11.79 -10.85 -1.78
C PRO A 510 10.56 -10.98 -2.71
N THR A 511 10.39 -10.01 -3.62
CA THR A 511 9.42 -10.09 -4.72
C THR A 511 10.21 -9.90 -6.02
N ASP A 512 9.99 -10.79 -6.99
CA ASP A 512 10.62 -10.65 -8.32
C ASP A 512 10.18 -9.36 -9.01
N THR A 513 11.10 -8.72 -9.74
CA THR A 513 10.80 -7.43 -10.39
C THR A 513 9.73 -7.55 -11.48
N SER A 514 9.67 -8.68 -12.19
CA SER A 514 8.64 -8.90 -13.22
C SER A 514 7.27 -9.08 -12.56
N LEU A 515 7.21 -9.85 -11.46
CA LEU A 515 6.00 -9.98 -10.64
C LEU A 515 5.55 -8.64 -10.08
N ALA A 516 6.45 -7.85 -9.48
CA ALA A 516 6.11 -6.55 -8.93
C ALA A 516 5.51 -5.59 -9.97
N LYS A 517 6.07 -5.57 -11.19
CA LYS A 517 5.54 -4.75 -12.30
C LYS A 517 4.17 -5.22 -12.78
N ALA A 518 4.00 -6.53 -12.95
CA ALA A 518 2.75 -7.10 -13.45
C ALA A 518 1.65 -6.86 -12.42
N TYR A 519 1.92 -7.19 -11.16
CA TYR A 519 0.95 -7.06 -10.10
C TYR A 519 0.59 -5.61 -9.78
N LEU A 520 1.57 -4.69 -9.72
CA LEU A 520 1.27 -3.27 -9.53
C LEU A 520 0.35 -2.74 -10.64
N ARG A 521 0.60 -3.11 -11.90
CA ARG A 521 -0.24 -2.67 -13.02
C ARG A 521 -1.66 -3.16 -12.84
N ASP A 522 -1.81 -4.46 -12.55
CA ASP A 522 -3.12 -5.08 -12.51
C ASP A 522 -3.93 -4.66 -11.29
N TYR A 523 -3.29 -4.66 -10.12
CA TYR A 523 -3.90 -4.28 -8.85
C TYR A 523 -4.30 -2.79 -8.84
N LEU A 524 -3.45 -1.90 -9.37
CA LEU A 524 -3.78 -0.48 -9.53
C LEU A 524 -4.92 -0.28 -10.54
N THR A 525 -4.93 -1.02 -11.65
CA THR A 525 -6.01 -0.94 -12.66
C THR A 525 -7.34 -1.41 -12.08
N MET A 526 -7.36 -2.56 -11.39
CA MET A 526 -8.57 -3.07 -10.74
C MET A 526 -9.11 -2.04 -9.73
N THR A 527 -8.23 -1.52 -8.84
CA THR A 527 -8.60 -0.50 -7.85
C THR A 527 -9.16 0.76 -8.52
N PHE A 528 -8.47 1.31 -9.51
CA PHE A 528 -8.93 2.51 -10.22
C PHE A 528 -10.23 2.26 -10.99
N SER A 529 -10.49 1.03 -11.44
CA SER A 529 -11.72 0.68 -12.16
C SER A 529 -12.94 0.42 -11.28
N HIS A 530 -12.77 0.21 -9.97
CA HIS A 530 -13.88 -0.20 -9.11
C HIS A 530 -14.70 1.00 -8.62
N PRO A 531 -16.04 0.99 -8.71
CA PRO A 531 -16.89 2.15 -8.41
C PRO A 531 -16.85 2.63 -6.96
N SER A 532 -16.57 1.74 -6.00
CA SER A 532 -16.43 2.13 -4.60
C SER A 532 -15.08 2.73 -4.24
N MET A 533 -14.08 2.65 -5.12
CA MET A 533 -12.72 3.07 -4.79
C MET A 533 -12.52 4.55 -5.07
N ASP A 534 -11.83 5.26 -4.18
CA ASP A 534 -11.44 6.66 -4.40
C ASP A 534 -9.96 6.96 -4.11
N ALA A 535 -9.22 6.00 -3.54
CA ALA A 535 -7.82 6.16 -3.20
C ALA A 535 -6.96 4.90 -3.41
N PHE A 536 -5.72 5.12 -3.80
CA PHE A 536 -4.64 4.14 -3.82
C PHE A 536 -3.38 4.75 -3.18
N MET A 537 -2.98 4.20 -2.04
CA MET A 537 -1.80 4.64 -1.30
C MET A 537 -0.74 3.57 -1.20
N PHE A 538 0.50 3.94 -1.54
CA PHE A 538 1.67 3.11 -1.25
C PHE A 538 2.07 3.23 0.23
N TRP A 539 2.33 2.12 0.92
CA TRP A 539 3.04 2.16 2.21
C TRP A 539 4.53 2.29 1.98
N ASN A 540 4.91 3.55 1.77
CA ASN A 540 6.19 4.02 1.27
C ASN A 540 6.47 3.67 -0.22
N TRP A 541 7.36 4.46 -0.83
CA TRP A 541 7.63 4.46 -2.27
C TRP A 541 9.13 4.51 -2.61
N TRP A 542 9.99 4.50 -1.58
CA TRP A 542 11.44 4.61 -1.66
C TRP A 542 12.12 3.64 -0.68
N ASP A 543 13.11 2.87 -1.15
CA ASP A 543 13.72 1.77 -0.39
C ASP A 543 14.48 2.15 0.90
N VAL A 544 14.60 3.42 1.24
CA VAL A 544 15.23 3.85 2.50
C VAL A 544 14.22 4.01 3.62
N ASP A 545 13.10 4.67 3.34
CA ASP A 545 12.02 4.89 4.31
C ASP A 545 10.96 3.83 4.05
N THR A 546 11.20 2.62 4.52
CA THR A 546 10.25 1.52 4.36
C THR A 546 10.35 0.58 5.54
N TRP A 547 9.18 0.08 5.95
CA TRP A 547 9.03 -1.02 6.87
C TRP A 547 9.44 -2.35 6.21
N GLN A 548 8.72 -2.83 5.18
CA GLN A 548 8.76 -4.24 4.77
C GLN A 548 8.91 -4.52 3.26
N ASN A 549 9.03 -3.50 2.42
CA ASN A 549 8.95 -3.63 0.96
C ASN A 549 10.22 -3.20 0.20
N ARG A 550 11.38 -3.18 0.87
CA ARG A 550 12.69 -2.88 0.25
C ARG A 550 12.92 -3.77 -0.95
N GLY A 551 12.81 -3.23 -2.17
CA GLY A 551 12.92 -4.03 -3.39
C GLY A 551 11.72 -3.94 -4.34
N ALA A 552 10.54 -3.50 -3.87
CA ALA A 552 9.33 -3.41 -4.70
C ALA A 552 8.75 -1.98 -4.82
N ASN A 553 9.41 -0.99 -4.21
CA ASN A 553 9.08 0.43 -4.27
C ASN A 553 9.21 1.05 -5.67
N LEU A 554 8.89 2.34 -5.82
CA LEU A 554 9.11 3.10 -7.06
C LEU A 554 10.57 3.55 -7.24
N TYR A 555 11.32 3.73 -6.15
CA TYR A 555 12.72 4.16 -6.19
C TYR A 555 13.66 3.23 -5.43
N TYR A 556 14.82 2.97 -6.02
CA TYR A 556 15.97 2.40 -5.34
C TYR A 556 16.48 3.37 -4.26
N ALA A 557 17.29 2.87 -3.32
CA ALA A 557 17.83 3.67 -2.23
C ALA A 557 18.63 4.91 -2.72
N ASN A 558 19.26 4.82 -3.89
CA ASN A 558 20.03 5.89 -4.55
C ASN A 558 19.18 6.84 -5.42
N TRP A 559 17.84 6.73 -5.38
CA TRP A 559 16.89 7.46 -6.23
C TRP A 559 16.89 7.09 -7.72
N GLU A 560 17.56 6.01 -8.12
CA GLU A 560 17.30 5.43 -9.43
C GLU A 560 15.85 4.92 -9.48
N LYS A 561 15.20 5.12 -10.64
CA LYS A 561 13.82 4.67 -10.86
C LYS A 561 13.79 3.16 -10.97
N ARG A 562 12.92 2.51 -10.22
CA ARG A 562 12.66 1.07 -10.36
C ARG A 562 11.76 0.83 -11.58
N PRO A 563 11.73 -0.39 -12.14
CA PRO A 563 10.80 -0.69 -13.24
C PRO A 563 9.31 -0.49 -12.91
N THR A 564 8.91 -0.63 -11.64
CA THR A 564 7.59 -0.32 -11.09
C THR A 564 7.24 1.16 -11.18
N HIS A 565 8.22 2.07 -11.10
CA HIS A 565 8.02 3.50 -11.34
C HIS A 565 7.39 3.75 -12.70
N LYS A 566 7.94 3.12 -13.75
CA LYS A 566 7.44 3.32 -15.11
C LYS A 566 5.99 2.86 -15.22
N VAL A 567 5.64 1.73 -14.61
CA VAL A 567 4.27 1.21 -14.57
C VAL A 567 3.32 2.25 -13.95
N PHE A 568 3.66 2.78 -12.78
CA PHE A 568 2.83 3.77 -12.10
C PHE A 568 2.69 5.06 -12.92
N THR A 569 3.81 5.64 -13.40
CA THR A 569 3.76 6.90 -14.15
C THR A 569 3.14 6.76 -15.54
N ASP A 570 3.26 5.60 -16.18
CA ASP A 570 2.58 5.33 -17.45
C ASP A 570 1.06 5.32 -17.25
N LEU A 571 0.58 4.58 -16.24
CA LEU A 571 -0.86 4.51 -15.97
C LEU A 571 -1.41 5.86 -15.52
N VAL A 572 -0.83 6.48 -14.48
CA VAL A 572 -1.44 7.63 -13.81
C VAL A 572 -1.25 8.95 -14.58
N PHE A 573 -0.11 9.15 -15.23
CA PHE A 573 0.24 10.42 -15.87
C PHE A 573 0.31 10.36 -17.40
N ASN A 574 0.01 9.21 -18.02
CA ASN A 574 -0.16 9.12 -19.47
C ASN A 574 -1.51 8.45 -19.83
N ASP A 575 -1.74 7.20 -19.43
CA ASP A 575 -2.93 6.45 -19.87
C ASP A 575 -4.23 6.99 -19.22
N TRP A 576 -4.14 7.44 -17.97
CA TRP A 576 -5.24 8.02 -17.20
C TRP A 576 -5.12 9.53 -17.05
N TRP A 577 -4.59 10.22 -18.05
CA TRP A 577 -4.40 11.68 -17.98
C TRP A 577 -5.02 12.35 -19.20
N THR A 578 -5.59 13.55 -19.01
CA THR A 578 -6.12 14.34 -20.13
C THR A 578 -5.19 15.49 -20.46
N ASP A 579 -4.66 15.48 -21.67
CA ASP A 579 -3.83 16.53 -22.25
C ASP A 579 -4.19 16.68 -23.73
N GLU A 580 -5.29 17.40 -23.99
CA GLU A 580 -5.96 17.41 -25.29
C GLU A 580 -6.20 18.83 -25.80
N THR A 581 -6.22 19.00 -27.12
CA THR A 581 -6.67 20.25 -27.76
C THR A 581 -7.88 19.95 -28.62
N VAL A 582 -9.00 20.62 -28.33
CA VAL A 582 -10.24 20.52 -29.11
C VAL A 582 -10.48 21.79 -29.92
N THR A 583 -11.05 21.65 -31.10
CA THR A 583 -11.35 22.79 -31.99
C THR A 583 -12.85 23.00 -32.06
N THR A 584 -13.28 24.25 -31.84
CA THR A 584 -14.71 24.61 -31.89
C THR A 584 -15.31 24.55 -33.29
N ASN A 585 -16.56 24.09 -33.37
CA ASN A 585 -17.34 24.05 -34.60
C ASN A 585 -17.91 25.43 -35.00
N GLY A 586 -18.72 25.49 -36.07
CA GLY A 586 -19.33 26.74 -36.55
C GLY A 586 -20.29 27.44 -35.57
N SER A 587 -20.72 26.74 -34.52
CA SER A 587 -21.55 27.27 -33.43
C SER A 587 -20.71 27.58 -32.17
N GLY A 588 -19.39 27.61 -32.27
CA GLY A 588 -18.48 27.88 -31.15
C GLY A 588 -18.41 26.74 -30.12
N GLN A 589 -18.85 25.53 -30.47
CA GLN A 589 -18.94 24.41 -29.53
C GLN A 589 -17.83 23.38 -29.77
N ALA A 590 -17.32 22.78 -28.69
CA ALA A 590 -16.39 21.66 -28.72
C ALA A 590 -16.70 20.70 -27.57
N ASP A 591 -16.53 19.40 -27.79
CA ASP A 591 -16.80 18.37 -26.79
C ASP A 591 -15.51 17.59 -26.49
N LEU A 592 -15.31 17.26 -25.22
CA LEU A 592 -14.21 16.44 -24.73
C LEU A 592 -14.74 15.46 -23.70
N ARG A 593 -14.20 14.24 -23.69
CA ARG A 593 -14.41 13.30 -22.58
C ARG A 593 -13.12 13.09 -21.81
N GLY A 594 -12.97 13.79 -20.68
CA GLY A 594 -11.73 13.87 -19.90
C GLY A 594 -11.78 13.04 -18.61
N PHE A 595 -10.63 12.68 -18.05
CA PHE A 595 -10.51 12.08 -16.72
C PHE A 595 -10.90 13.06 -15.63
N LYS A 596 -11.61 12.61 -14.60
CA LYS A 596 -12.06 13.52 -13.55
C LYS A 596 -10.90 14.11 -12.76
N GLY A 597 -10.94 15.42 -12.53
CA GLY A 597 -9.88 16.15 -11.85
C GLY A 597 -9.89 17.65 -12.05
N GLU A 598 -8.78 18.29 -11.69
CA GLU A 598 -8.56 19.73 -11.84
C GLU A 598 -7.91 20.01 -13.20
N TYR A 599 -8.34 21.08 -13.87
CA TYR A 599 -7.92 21.44 -15.22
C TYR A 599 -7.51 22.90 -15.34
N THR A 600 -6.56 23.16 -16.23
CA THR A 600 -6.39 24.47 -16.87
C THR A 600 -6.92 24.39 -18.29
N ILE A 601 -7.65 25.43 -18.70
CA ILE A 601 -8.16 25.57 -20.06
C ILE A 601 -7.56 26.84 -20.66
N THR A 602 -6.89 26.70 -21.81
CA THR A 602 -6.18 27.78 -22.50
C THR A 602 -6.70 27.96 -23.92
N LEU A 603 -6.95 29.21 -24.31
CA LEU A 603 -7.44 29.55 -25.65
C LEU A 603 -6.99 30.96 -26.05
N MET A 604 -7.08 31.25 -27.34
CA MET A 604 -6.84 32.60 -27.89
C MET A 604 -8.14 33.41 -27.92
N CYS A 605 -8.16 34.54 -27.22
CA CYS A 605 -9.19 35.57 -27.29
C CYS A 605 -8.67 36.77 -28.08
N GLY A 606 -8.90 36.75 -29.40
CA GLY A 606 -8.23 37.67 -30.33
C GLY A 606 -6.73 37.33 -30.42
N ASP A 607 -5.87 38.32 -30.14
CA ASP A 607 -4.41 38.15 -30.14
C ASP A 607 -3.84 37.82 -28.75
N GLN A 608 -4.69 37.62 -27.74
CA GLN A 608 -4.26 37.31 -26.37
C GLN A 608 -4.61 35.89 -25.99
N GLU A 609 -3.62 35.17 -25.46
CA GLU A 609 -3.82 33.88 -24.80
C GLU A 609 -4.41 34.11 -23.40
N VAL A 610 -5.48 33.40 -23.07
CA VAL A 610 -6.11 33.42 -21.75
C VAL A 610 -6.17 32.01 -21.19
N THR A 611 -6.01 31.88 -19.88
CA THR A 611 -6.10 30.62 -19.15
C THR A 611 -7.11 30.74 -18.01
N THR A 612 -7.97 29.75 -17.88
CA THR A 612 -8.91 29.60 -16.75
C THR A 612 -8.77 28.22 -16.12
N ARG A 613 -9.41 28.00 -14.97
CA ARG A 613 -9.41 26.72 -14.26
C ARG A 613 -10.82 26.16 -14.09
N MET A 614 -10.92 24.85 -14.02
CA MET A 614 -12.15 24.16 -13.65
C MET A 614 -11.87 22.82 -12.97
N ASN A 615 -12.86 22.30 -12.27
CA ASN A 615 -12.85 20.94 -11.74
C ASN A 615 -13.92 20.14 -12.49
N LEU A 616 -13.50 19.10 -13.21
CA LEU A 616 -14.38 18.17 -13.91
C LEU A 616 -14.60 16.95 -13.02
N THR A 617 -15.74 16.87 -12.33
CA THR A 617 -16.09 15.73 -11.43
C THR A 617 -17.34 14.99 -11.90
N GLU A 618 -18.12 15.61 -12.77
CA GLU A 618 -19.32 15.09 -13.43
C GLU A 618 -19.47 15.73 -14.81
N ASP A 619 -20.39 15.19 -15.62
CA ASP A 619 -20.66 15.76 -16.94
C ASP A 619 -21.04 17.24 -16.80
N SER A 620 -20.34 18.10 -17.53
CA SER A 620 -20.34 19.54 -17.30
C SER A 620 -20.43 20.33 -18.60
N ASP A 621 -21.23 21.40 -18.57
CA ASP A 621 -21.24 22.42 -19.61
C ASP A 621 -20.44 23.64 -19.12
N MET A 622 -19.53 24.16 -19.95
CA MET A 622 -18.75 25.36 -19.63
C MET A 622 -18.80 26.37 -20.77
N THR A 623 -19.09 27.63 -20.44
CA THR A 623 -19.00 28.74 -21.40
C THR A 623 -17.72 29.56 -21.15
N LEU A 624 -16.89 29.66 -22.18
CA LEU A 624 -15.67 30.47 -22.22
C LEU A 624 -15.97 31.77 -22.97
N ASP A 625 -16.28 32.82 -22.22
CA ASP A 625 -16.58 34.15 -22.77
C ASP A 625 -15.30 35.01 -22.80
N CYS A 626 -14.78 35.27 -24.00
CA CYS A 626 -13.56 36.05 -24.18
C CYS A 626 -13.66 37.47 -23.60
N ALA A 627 -14.82 38.11 -23.60
CA ALA A 627 -14.96 39.44 -22.99
C ALA A 627 -14.77 39.37 -21.47
N GLN A 628 -15.27 38.31 -20.83
CA GLN A 628 -15.08 38.08 -19.40
C GLN A 628 -13.65 37.66 -19.07
N LEU A 629 -13.07 36.74 -19.84
CA LEU A 629 -11.72 36.23 -19.58
C LEU A 629 -10.64 37.31 -19.75
N LEU A 630 -10.83 38.24 -20.70
CA LEU A 630 -9.93 39.38 -20.89
C LEU A 630 -10.11 40.48 -19.82
N THR A 631 -11.27 40.54 -19.16
CA THR A 631 -11.57 41.53 -18.10
C THR A 631 -11.37 40.96 -16.70
N SER A 632 -11.38 39.63 -16.53
CA SER A 632 -10.95 38.93 -15.33
C SER A 632 -9.44 39.09 -15.20
N THR A 633 -9.01 40.19 -14.61
CA THR A 633 -7.61 40.45 -14.32
C THR A 633 -7.13 39.56 -13.18
N GLU A 634 -7.00 38.25 -13.40
CA GLU A 634 -5.89 37.54 -12.77
C GLU A 634 -4.66 37.82 -13.64
N ARG A 635 -3.94 38.87 -13.26
CA ARG A 635 -2.64 39.14 -13.83
C ARG A 635 -1.77 37.88 -13.60
N PRO A 636 -0.93 37.48 -14.57
CA PRO A 636 -0.05 36.33 -14.42
C PRO A 636 0.74 36.39 -13.11
N GLN A 637 0.93 35.26 -12.43
CA GLN A 637 1.52 35.30 -11.09
C GLN A 637 3.05 35.46 -11.12
N LEU A 638 3.60 36.18 -10.15
CA LEU A 638 5.03 36.23 -9.89
C LEU A 638 5.49 34.88 -9.30
N PRO A 639 6.71 34.41 -9.58
CA PRO A 639 7.21 33.15 -9.02
C PRO A 639 7.10 33.11 -7.48
N THR A 640 6.75 31.95 -6.92
CA THR A 640 6.69 31.76 -5.47
C THR A 640 8.01 32.15 -4.81
N GLY A 641 7.94 32.89 -3.69
CA GLY A 641 9.14 33.41 -3.01
C GLY A 641 9.73 34.68 -3.62
N SER A 642 9.03 35.35 -4.55
CA SER A 642 9.43 36.66 -5.09
C SER A 642 9.58 37.74 -4.00
N VAL A 643 8.75 37.66 -2.95
CA VAL A 643 8.88 38.50 -1.75
C VAL A 643 8.95 37.59 -0.53
N SER A 644 9.89 37.85 0.38
CA SER A 644 9.98 37.17 1.67
C SER A 644 9.71 38.13 2.82
N ILE A 645 9.04 37.67 3.88
CA ILE A 645 8.66 38.51 5.02
C ILE A 645 9.36 37.99 6.28
N PHE A 646 10.01 38.87 7.04
CA PHE A 646 10.64 38.49 8.31
C PHE A 646 10.52 39.59 9.38
N PRO A 647 10.18 39.26 10.65
CA PRO A 647 9.69 37.96 11.09
C PRO A 647 8.24 37.74 10.63
N ASN A 648 7.93 36.50 10.21
CA ASN A 648 6.59 36.10 9.80
C ASN A 648 6.34 34.60 10.08
N PRO A 649 5.52 34.24 11.09
CA PRO A 649 4.84 35.14 12.01
C PRO A 649 5.82 35.87 12.97
N GLY A 650 5.42 37.04 13.51
CA GLY A 650 6.28 37.76 14.46
C GLY A 650 5.68 39.01 15.11
N ARG A 651 6.47 39.65 15.99
CA ARG A 651 6.19 40.93 16.67
C ARG A 651 7.22 42.00 16.26
N GLY A 652 6.88 43.28 16.39
CA GLY A 652 7.75 44.41 16.02
C GLY A 652 7.79 44.73 14.51
N ALA A 653 8.76 45.52 14.05
CA ALA A 653 8.88 45.90 12.65
C ALA A 653 8.98 44.66 11.73
N ILE A 654 8.36 44.71 10.55
CA ILE A 654 8.45 43.66 9.53
C ILE A 654 9.40 44.09 8.42
N THR A 655 10.22 43.18 7.93
CA THR A 655 11.08 43.37 6.76
C THR A 655 10.50 42.61 5.58
N LEU A 656 10.23 43.33 4.50
CA LEU A 656 9.85 42.79 3.20
C LEU A 656 11.10 42.73 2.31
N SER A 657 11.51 41.54 1.88
CA SER A 657 12.64 41.32 0.99
C SER A 657 12.14 41.01 -0.41
N ASN A 658 12.35 41.93 -1.35
CA ASN A 658 12.11 41.67 -2.77
C ASN A 658 13.31 40.92 -3.35
N ASN A 659 13.08 39.65 -3.71
CA ASN A 659 14.10 38.73 -4.22
C ASN A 659 14.30 38.85 -5.74
N LEU A 660 13.50 39.68 -6.41
CA LEU A 660 13.58 39.90 -7.85
C LEU A 660 14.49 41.10 -8.17
N PRO A 661 15.16 41.12 -9.34
CA PRO A 661 16.05 42.22 -9.76
C PRO A 661 15.28 43.45 -10.29
N LEU A 662 13.97 43.54 -10.03
CA LEU A 662 13.05 44.55 -10.55
C LEU A 662 12.23 45.17 -9.42
N GLN A 663 11.69 46.37 -9.65
CA GLN A 663 10.86 47.07 -8.68
C GLN A 663 9.46 46.47 -8.64
N LEU A 664 8.90 46.33 -7.43
CA LEU A 664 7.52 45.92 -7.21
C LEU A 664 6.73 47.04 -6.52
N GLU A 665 5.49 47.27 -6.92
CA GLU A 665 4.53 48.01 -6.11
C GLU A 665 3.82 47.03 -5.17
N ALA A 666 3.68 47.40 -3.90
CA ALA A 666 3.14 46.51 -2.87
C ALA A 666 2.11 47.23 -2.00
N THR A 667 1.07 46.49 -1.60
CA THR A 667 -0.02 46.97 -0.76
C THR A 667 -0.37 45.92 0.28
N LEU A 668 -0.49 46.33 1.54
CA LEU A 668 -0.86 45.47 2.65
C LEU A 668 -2.32 45.73 3.04
N TYR A 669 -3.11 44.67 3.18
CA TYR A 669 -4.53 44.72 3.56
C TYR A 669 -4.77 43.99 4.88
N ASP A 670 -5.71 44.47 5.70
CA ASP A 670 -6.27 43.68 6.79
C ASP A 670 -7.32 42.68 6.29
N VAL A 671 -7.77 41.78 7.16
CA VAL A 671 -8.77 40.74 6.85
C VAL A 671 -10.12 41.29 6.35
N SER A 672 -10.42 42.57 6.59
CA SER A 672 -11.64 43.22 6.09
C SER A 672 -11.48 43.81 4.68
N GLY A 673 -10.30 43.65 4.07
CA GLY A 673 -9.96 44.22 2.77
C GLY A 673 -9.57 45.70 2.84
N ARG A 674 -9.36 46.26 4.04
CA ARG A 674 -8.92 47.66 4.19
C ARG A 674 -7.41 47.75 4.01
N GLN A 675 -6.97 48.67 3.15
CA GLN A 675 -5.57 48.98 2.93
C GLN A 675 -4.93 49.59 4.19
N ILE A 676 -3.87 48.95 4.68
CA ILE A 676 -3.11 49.34 5.87
C ILE A 676 -1.80 50.04 5.49
N TRP A 677 -1.19 49.63 4.38
CA TRP A 677 0.06 50.21 3.90
C TRP A 677 0.16 50.06 2.38
N GLU A 678 0.89 50.97 1.74
CA GLU A 678 1.27 50.90 0.33
C GLU A 678 2.68 51.47 0.16
N GLY A 679 3.45 50.89 -0.75
CA GLY A 679 4.74 51.41 -1.12
C GLY A 679 5.48 50.55 -2.14
N THR A 680 6.67 51.01 -2.46
CA THR A 680 7.49 50.43 -3.51
C THR A 680 8.63 49.58 -2.93
N LEU A 681 8.75 48.33 -3.34
CA LEU A 681 9.82 47.42 -2.95
C LEU A 681 10.91 47.37 -4.04
N ARG A 682 12.07 47.94 -3.75
CA ARG A 682 13.28 47.75 -4.57
C ARG A 682 13.95 46.43 -4.22
N HIS A 683 14.76 45.89 -5.12
CA HIS A 683 15.55 44.69 -4.86
C HIS A 683 16.28 44.78 -3.50
N GLY A 684 16.13 43.75 -2.67
CA GLY A 684 16.64 43.72 -1.30
C GLY A 684 15.57 43.99 -0.23
N ALA A 685 16.03 44.29 0.98
CA ALA A 685 15.19 44.39 2.18
C ALA A 685 14.63 45.80 2.41
N THR A 686 13.34 45.89 2.70
CA THR A 686 12.61 47.10 3.09
C THR A 686 11.93 46.85 4.44
N THR A 687 12.33 47.58 5.47
CA THR A 687 11.69 47.49 6.80
C THR A 687 10.49 48.43 6.88
N LEU A 688 9.33 47.88 7.21
CA LEU A 688 8.11 48.63 7.49
C LEU A 688 8.04 48.96 8.99
N ASP A 689 8.11 50.26 9.29
CA ASP A 689 7.89 50.79 10.64
C ASP A 689 6.40 51.10 10.85
N ILE A 690 5.58 50.06 10.73
CA ILE A 690 4.13 50.13 10.94
C ILE A 690 3.74 49.24 12.12
N TYR A 691 2.90 49.76 13.02
CA TYR A 691 2.36 48.99 14.12
C TYR A 691 1.14 48.19 13.63
N LEU A 692 1.30 46.87 13.53
CA LEU A 692 0.21 45.95 13.22
C LEU A 692 -0.25 45.25 14.50
N ASN A 693 -1.56 45.21 14.71
CA ASN A 693 -2.17 44.42 15.77
C ASN A 693 -1.98 42.91 15.49
N ALA A 694 -2.21 42.06 16.48
CA ALA A 694 -2.25 40.62 16.27
C ALA A 694 -3.36 40.28 15.26
N GLY A 695 -3.04 39.44 14.28
CA GLY A 695 -3.94 39.12 13.17
C GLY A 695 -3.21 38.69 11.89
N SER A 696 -4.00 38.33 10.88
CA SER A 696 -3.55 38.04 9.51
C SER A 696 -3.75 39.27 8.63
N TYR A 697 -2.81 39.48 7.72
CA TYR A 697 -2.81 40.56 6.74
C TYR A 697 -2.38 39.98 5.39
N GLN A 698 -2.91 40.51 4.31
CA GLN A 698 -2.55 40.08 2.96
C GLN A 698 -1.66 41.13 2.31
N LEU A 699 -0.42 40.76 1.98
CA LEU A 699 0.46 41.57 1.15
C LEU A 699 0.21 41.20 -0.30
N ARG A 700 -0.17 42.18 -1.13
CA ARG A 700 -0.24 42.05 -2.59
C ARG A 700 0.89 42.85 -3.21
N PHE A 701 1.50 42.34 -4.27
CA PHE A 701 2.55 43.05 -4.99
C PHE A 701 2.51 42.79 -6.49
N THR A 702 3.02 43.71 -7.30
CA THR A 702 3.00 43.64 -8.77
C THR A 702 4.22 44.30 -9.38
N ASP A 703 4.70 43.77 -10.52
CA ASP A 703 5.69 44.43 -11.37
C ASP A 703 5.04 45.29 -12.49
N GLY A 704 3.72 45.48 -12.41
CA GLY A 704 2.91 46.16 -13.43
C GLY A 704 2.30 45.22 -14.47
N VAL A 705 2.82 44.01 -14.62
CA VAL A 705 2.33 42.99 -15.58
C VAL A 705 1.83 41.75 -14.84
N ARG A 706 2.56 41.32 -13.81
CA ARG A 706 2.32 40.14 -12.98
C ARG A 706 1.96 40.53 -11.56
N THR A 707 1.25 39.67 -10.84
CA THR A 707 0.88 39.88 -9.43
C THR A 707 1.40 38.77 -8.55
N GLY A 708 1.63 39.03 -7.28
CA GLY A 708 1.89 38.01 -6.28
C GLY A 708 1.24 38.40 -4.96
N THR A 709 1.01 37.41 -4.11
CA THR A 709 0.45 37.63 -2.78
C THR A 709 1.21 36.83 -1.74
N GLU A 710 1.42 37.41 -0.56
CA GLU A 710 2.03 36.76 0.59
C GLU A 710 1.20 37.07 1.85
N GLN A 711 1.11 36.12 2.77
CA GLN A 711 0.43 36.31 4.06
C GLN A 711 1.40 36.90 5.08
N VAL A 712 0.98 37.94 5.82
CA VAL A 712 1.71 38.52 6.94
C VAL A 712 0.94 38.21 8.23
N ILE A 713 1.55 37.46 9.14
CA ILE A 713 0.94 36.99 10.39
C ILE A 713 1.60 37.67 11.59
N ARG A 714 0.78 38.22 12.49
CA ARG A 714 1.21 39.01 13.65
C ARG A 714 0.68 38.42 14.94
N TRP A 715 1.55 38.30 15.95
CA TRP A 715 1.27 37.72 17.27
C TRP A 715 1.10 38.74 18.39
#